data_AF-A0A8C6E9C4-F1
#
_entry.id   AF-A0A8C6E9C4-F1
#
_cell.length_a   1.000
_cell.length_b   1.000
_cell.length_c   1.000
_cell.angle_alpha   90.00
_cell.angle_beta   90.00
_cell.angle_gamma   90.00
#
_symmetry.space_group_name_H-M   'P 1'
#
loop_
_entity.id
_entity.type
_entity.pdbx_description
1 polymer ?
#
loop_
_entity_poly.entity_id
_entity_poly.type
_entity_poly.pdbx_seq_one_letter_code
_entity_poly.pdbx_strand_id
1 'polypeptide(L)'
;MVLSEGEAQRLMEILADKAGIVQDTWHKATQKGDPVVILKRQLEEKEKLLATEQEDAAVAKSKLRELNKELAAEKAKAAAGEAKVKKQLVAREQEITAVQARMQASYREHVKEVQQLQGKIRTLQEQLENGPSAQLARLQQENSILRDALNQATSQVESKQNAELAKLRQELGKVSKELVEKSEAARQEEQQRKALEVKAAAVEKQVLQLQTSHKESEEALQKRLDEVSRELCRAQSSHASLRADAEKAREQQQQMAELHGKLQSSEAEVRGKCEELRGLHGQLDEARAQNSQLTERIRSIEALLEASQARDAQASRVEADQQQARLMELESQVWCLEKEATELREAVEQQKTKNNDLREKNWKAMEALASAEKSCEEKLRSLTQAKEESEKQLSLTEAQTKEALLALLPGLPAPTHQSYTEWLQELKENACLELLKRPQASPEPSDLAAKLREAEETQSGLQAECDQYRSILAETEAMLKALQKSVEEEEQVWKARVSAAEEELRESQVTVKHLEEVVEKLKGELESSDQVREHTWHLEAELEKHMAAASAECQSYAQEVAGLRQLLLESQSQLDVAKSEAQKQSDELALVRQQLSEMKSHVEDGDVAEAPRAEQDPAELKTQLERTEALLGDEQMRRQKLTAEFEEAQLAASLLQAELEKLRCTSTLGSSEVEEAAQLKERLEKEKKLTSDLGRAATKLQELLKTTQEQLAKEKDTVQKLQERLDRPENSSSKEGTSV
;
A
#
# COMPACT_ATOMS: atom_id res chain seq x y z
N MET A 1 -202.92 -55.75 65.33
CA MET A 1 -202.79 -54.28 65.28
C MET A 1 -201.94 -53.98 64.04
N VAL A 2 -202.47 -53.56 62.89
CA VAL A 2 -203.79 -52.96 62.64
C VAL A 2 -204.04 -51.80 63.61
N LEU A 3 -203.37 -50.69 63.34
CA LEU A 3 -203.88 -49.37 63.72
C LEU A 3 -205.06 -49.08 62.79
N SER A 4 -206.12 -48.49 63.31
CA SER A 4 -207.26 -48.05 62.50
C SER A 4 -206.87 -46.88 61.60
N GLU A 5 -207.65 -46.64 60.54
CA GLU A 5 -207.37 -45.57 59.57
C GLU A 5 -207.36 -44.18 60.23
N GLY A 6 -208.19 -43.97 61.27
CA GLY A 6 -208.16 -42.76 62.11
C GLY A 6 -206.95 -42.65 63.05
N GLU A 7 -206.35 -43.77 63.48
CA GLU A 7 -205.08 -43.75 64.23
C GLU A 7 -203.88 -43.52 63.32
N ALA A 8 -203.92 -44.01 62.08
CA ALA A 8 -202.97 -43.63 61.04
C ALA A 8 -203.10 -42.14 60.69
N GLN A 9 -204.31 -41.60 60.61
CA GLN A 9 -204.54 -40.15 60.46
C GLN A 9 -204.01 -39.35 61.66
N ARG A 10 -204.25 -39.78 62.90
CA ARG A 10 -203.64 -39.13 64.09
C ARG A 10 -202.12 -39.20 64.14
N LEU A 11 -201.51 -40.27 63.63
CA LEU A 11 -200.06 -40.32 63.46
C LEU A 11 -199.59 -39.42 62.32
N MET A 12 -200.38 -39.22 61.26
CA MET A 12 -200.09 -38.19 60.24
C MET A 12 -200.27 -36.76 60.77
N GLU A 13 -201.25 -36.49 61.63
CA GLU A 13 -201.37 -35.20 62.36
C GLU A 13 -200.14 -34.96 63.23
N ILE A 14 -199.73 -35.93 64.06
CA ILE A 14 -198.55 -35.81 64.95
C ILE A 14 -197.23 -35.73 64.15
N LEU A 15 -197.17 -36.31 62.95
CA LEU A 15 -196.03 -36.15 62.04
C LEU A 15 -196.06 -34.81 61.29
N ALA A 16 -197.23 -34.22 61.03
CA ALA A 16 -197.37 -32.88 60.46
C ALA A 16 -197.06 -31.77 61.48
N ASP A 17 -197.51 -31.91 62.73
CA ASP A 17 -197.16 -31.01 63.85
C ASP A 17 -195.64 -31.04 64.18
N LYS A 18 -194.93 -32.09 63.74
CA LYS A 18 -193.51 -32.31 64.05
C LYS A 18 -192.56 -32.22 62.86
N ALA A 19 -193.09 -32.23 61.63
CA ALA A 19 -192.37 -31.84 60.42
C ALA A 19 -192.99 -30.52 59.93
N GLY A 20 -192.31 -29.39 60.22
CA GLY A 20 -192.80 -28.02 60.00
C GLY A 20 -193.02 -27.64 58.53
N ILE A 21 -194.02 -28.25 57.89
CA ILE A 21 -194.43 -28.07 56.51
C ILE A 21 -195.68 -27.19 56.52
N VAL A 22 -195.48 -25.88 56.43
CA VAL A 22 -196.57 -24.90 56.33
C VAL A 22 -197.19 -25.01 54.93
N GLN A 23 -198.22 -25.84 54.79
CA GLN A 23 -198.97 -26.01 53.54
C GLN A 23 -200.26 -25.18 53.50
N ASP A 24 -200.21 -23.92 53.97
CA ASP A 24 -201.34 -22.99 53.82
C ASP A 24 -200.92 -21.52 53.65
N THR A 25 -200.01 -21.28 52.69
CA THR A 25 -199.70 -19.94 52.15
C THR A 25 -199.91 -19.87 50.63
N TRP A 26 -200.81 -20.69 50.11
CA TRP A 26 -201.23 -20.60 48.71
C TRP A 26 -202.11 -19.36 48.46
N HIS A 27 -201.81 -18.66 47.36
CA HIS A 27 -202.59 -17.54 46.79
C HIS A 27 -202.66 -16.22 47.59
N LYS A 28 -201.66 -15.33 47.41
CA LYS A 28 -201.78 -14.04 46.67
C LYS A 28 -200.64 -13.05 46.98
N ALA A 29 -199.68 -12.91 46.07
CA ALA A 29 -198.89 -11.68 45.89
C ALA A 29 -198.31 -11.64 44.46
N THR A 30 -198.26 -10.46 43.84
CA THR A 30 -197.83 -10.27 42.45
C THR A 30 -196.42 -9.67 42.34
N GLN A 31 -195.72 -10.06 41.27
CA GLN A 31 -194.47 -9.48 40.73
C GLN A 31 -193.16 -9.69 41.53
N LYS A 32 -192.12 -10.06 40.76
CA LYS A 32 -190.67 -10.11 41.07
C LYS A 32 -190.15 -11.21 42.01
N GLY A 33 -189.60 -12.27 41.40
CA GLY A 33 -188.44 -13.00 41.93
C GLY A 33 -188.65 -14.49 42.22
N ASP A 34 -188.11 -15.35 41.34
CA ASP A 34 -187.79 -16.75 41.69
C ASP A 34 -186.31 -16.81 42.15
N PRO A 35 -186.02 -17.22 43.39
CA PRO A 35 -184.64 -17.29 43.89
C PRO A 35 -183.75 -18.31 43.17
N VAL A 36 -184.32 -19.38 42.58
CA VAL A 36 -183.55 -20.41 41.88
C VAL A 36 -182.93 -19.86 40.59
N VAL A 37 -183.65 -18.98 39.90
CA VAL A 37 -183.16 -18.31 38.67
C VAL A 37 -182.01 -17.34 39.00
N ILE A 38 -182.09 -16.65 40.14
CA ILE A 38 -181.02 -15.73 40.60
C ILE A 38 -179.75 -16.52 40.94
N LEU A 39 -179.87 -17.64 41.66
CA LEU A 39 -178.72 -18.49 42.00
C LEU A 39 -178.06 -19.13 40.77
N LYS A 40 -178.84 -19.59 39.79
CA LYS A 40 -178.29 -20.09 38.51
C LYS A 40 -177.50 -19.01 37.77
N ARG A 41 -178.06 -17.81 37.63
CA ARG A 41 -177.37 -16.68 36.99
C ARG A 41 -176.08 -16.31 37.75
N GLN A 42 -176.09 -16.33 39.08
CA GLN A 42 -174.88 -16.08 39.87
C GLN A 42 -173.82 -17.17 39.68
N LEU A 43 -174.23 -18.43 39.50
CA LEU A 43 -173.32 -19.52 39.15
C LEU A 43 -172.72 -19.31 37.76
N GLU A 44 -173.53 -19.04 36.74
CA GLU A 44 -173.09 -18.74 35.36
C GLU A 44 -172.12 -17.54 35.32
N GLU A 45 -172.41 -16.46 36.08
CA GLU A 45 -171.51 -15.30 36.21
C GLU A 45 -170.20 -15.66 36.94
N LYS A 46 -170.22 -16.59 37.92
CA LYS A 46 -169.02 -17.09 38.60
C LYS A 46 -168.20 -18.06 37.77
N GLU A 47 -168.83 -18.95 37.01
CA GLU A 47 -168.16 -19.85 36.07
C GLU A 47 -167.49 -19.07 34.93
N LYS A 48 -168.16 -18.02 34.42
CA LYS A 48 -167.56 -17.10 33.45
C LYS A 48 -166.33 -16.36 34.01
N LEU A 49 -166.41 -15.87 35.25
CA LEU A 49 -165.26 -15.25 35.92
C LEU A 49 -164.12 -16.24 36.16
N LEU A 50 -164.43 -17.49 36.54
CA LEU A 50 -163.43 -18.55 36.68
C LEU A 50 -162.77 -18.91 35.34
N ALA A 51 -163.52 -18.90 34.24
CA ALA A 51 -162.98 -19.11 32.91
C ALA A 51 -162.03 -17.97 32.48
N THR A 52 -162.38 -16.71 32.71
CA THR A 52 -161.47 -15.58 32.42
C THR A 52 -160.22 -15.61 33.29
N GLU A 53 -160.33 -15.91 34.59
CA GLU A 53 -159.17 -16.07 35.47
C GLU A 53 -158.27 -17.26 35.05
N GLN A 54 -158.84 -18.35 34.52
CA GLN A 54 -158.05 -19.45 33.95
C GLN A 54 -157.35 -19.07 32.65
N GLU A 55 -157.98 -18.27 31.79
CA GLU A 55 -157.39 -17.74 30.56
C GLU A 55 -156.28 -16.72 30.86
N ASP A 56 -156.52 -15.77 31.77
CA ASP A 56 -155.50 -14.81 32.24
C ASP A 56 -154.33 -15.52 32.94
N ALA A 57 -154.59 -16.57 33.75
CA ALA A 57 -153.54 -17.40 34.32
C ALA A 57 -152.76 -18.19 33.25
N ALA A 58 -153.41 -18.64 32.17
CA ALA A 58 -152.74 -19.29 31.05
C ALA A 58 -151.86 -18.30 30.25
N VAL A 59 -152.34 -17.08 30.03
CA VAL A 59 -151.62 -15.96 29.39
C VAL A 59 -150.45 -15.48 30.26
N ALA A 60 -150.62 -15.40 31.58
CA ALA A 60 -149.52 -15.14 32.50
C ALA A 60 -148.46 -16.26 32.44
N LYS A 61 -148.90 -17.53 32.33
CA LYS A 61 -148.03 -18.70 32.24
C LYS A 61 -147.32 -18.83 30.89
N SER A 62 -147.89 -18.33 29.78
CA SER A 62 -147.16 -18.22 28.50
C SER A 62 -146.14 -17.10 28.55
N LYS A 63 -146.52 -15.89 28.99
CA LYS A 63 -145.60 -14.75 29.17
C LYS A 63 -144.43 -15.08 30.09
N LEU A 64 -144.66 -15.80 31.19
CA LEU A 64 -143.59 -16.27 32.07
C LEU A 64 -142.65 -17.29 31.39
N ARG A 65 -143.13 -18.13 30.47
CA ARG A 65 -142.26 -19.04 29.69
C ARG A 65 -141.45 -18.27 28.65
N GLU A 66 -142.04 -17.27 28.00
CA GLU A 66 -141.39 -16.41 27.03
C GLU A 66 -140.28 -15.59 27.69
N LEU A 67 -140.58 -14.89 28.79
CA LEU A 67 -139.60 -14.15 29.59
C LEU A 67 -138.47 -15.06 30.14
N ASN A 68 -138.77 -16.30 30.54
CA ASN A 68 -137.72 -17.26 30.93
C ASN A 68 -136.85 -17.71 29.74
N LYS A 69 -137.42 -17.84 28.54
CA LYS A 69 -136.69 -18.16 27.31
C LYS A 69 -135.79 -17.00 26.86
N GLU A 70 -136.29 -15.77 26.94
CA GLU A 70 -135.52 -14.55 26.67
C GLU A 70 -134.39 -14.36 27.69
N LEU A 71 -134.68 -14.54 28.99
CA LEU A 71 -133.68 -14.51 30.05
C LEU A 71 -132.60 -15.60 29.87
N ALA A 72 -132.97 -16.80 29.39
CA ALA A 72 -132.02 -17.84 29.05
C ALA A 72 -131.18 -17.48 27.81
N ALA A 73 -131.78 -16.88 26.78
CA ALA A 73 -131.10 -16.43 25.57
C ALA A 73 -130.08 -15.30 25.86
N GLU A 74 -130.47 -14.28 26.64
CA GLU A 74 -129.54 -13.21 27.02
C GLU A 74 -128.48 -13.68 28.03
N LYS A 75 -128.78 -14.64 28.92
CA LYS A 75 -127.73 -15.31 29.72
C LYS A 75 -126.71 -16.04 28.85
N ALA A 76 -127.16 -16.77 27.83
CA ALA A 76 -126.28 -17.45 26.88
C ALA A 76 -125.45 -16.46 26.04
N LYS A 77 -126.07 -15.37 25.57
CA LYS A 77 -125.42 -14.29 24.81
C LYS A 77 -124.41 -13.50 25.66
N ALA A 78 -124.73 -13.22 26.92
CA ALA A 78 -123.82 -12.61 27.88
C ALA A 78 -122.61 -13.53 28.16
N ALA A 79 -122.84 -14.82 28.42
CA ALA A 79 -121.77 -15.80 28.62
C ALA A 79 -120.89 -15.98 27.36
N ALA A 80 -121.47 -15.93 26.16
CA ALA A 80 -120.72 -15.95 24.91
C ALA A 80 -119.89 -14.67 24.71
N GLY A 81 -120.42 -13.50 25.09
CA GLY A 81 -119.70 -12.22 25.12
C GLY A 81 -118.53 -12.25 26.10
N GLU A 82 -118.77 -12.69 27.34
CA GLU A 82 -117.75 -12.85 28.37
C GLU A 82 -116.65 -13.84 27.93
N ALA A 83 -117.01 -14.98 27.34
CA ALA A 83 -116.05 -15.94 26.79
C ALA A 83 -115.23 -15.36 25.62
N LYS A 84 -115.82 -14.50 24.78
CA LYS A 84 -115.11 -13.78 23.72
C LYS A 84 -114.11 -12.77 24.31
N VAL A 85 -114.53 -11.97 25.29
CA VAL A 85 -113.67 -11.00 25.97
C VAL A 85 -112.52 -11.70 26.71
N LYS A 86 -112.78 -12.80 27.43
CA LYS A 86 -111.73 -13.61 28.08
C LYS A 86 -110.72 -14.17 27.07
N LYS A 87 -111.17 -14.67 25.91
CA LYS A 87 -110.26 -15.11 24.83
C LYS A 87 -109.42 -13.95 24.27
N GLN A 88 -110.01 -12.77 24.11
CA GLN A 88 -109.27 -11.59 23.65
C GLN A 88 -108.27 -11.09 24.71
N LEU A 89 -108.63 -11.12 25.99
CA LEU A 89 -107.74 -10.77 27.10
C LEU A 89 -106.50 -11.69 27.13
N VAL A 90 -106.71 -13.02 27.13
CA VAL A 90 -105.60 -14.00 27.10
C VAL A 90 -104.73 -13.84 25.84
N ALA A 91 -105.32 -13.53 24.69
CA ALA A 91 -104.54 -13.23 23.48
C ALA A 91 -103.66 -11.98 23.64
N ARG A 92 -104.19 -10.90 24.25
CA ARG A 92 -103.40 -9.68 24.54
C ARG A 92 -102.34 -9.92 25.61
N GLU A 93 -102.61 -10.72 26.63
CA GLU A 93 -101.63 -11.14 27.64
C GLU A 93 -100.46 -11.92 26.99
N GLN A 94 -100.78 -12.81 26.05
CA GLN A 94 -99.78 -13.54 25.26
C GLN A 94 -98.97 -12.62 24.31
N GLU A 95 -99.61 -11.66 23.63
CA GLU A 95 -98.93 -10.64 22.83
C GLU A 95 -97.98 -9.78 23.68
N ILE A 96 -98.44 -9.28 24.84
CA ILE A 96 -97.63 -8.50 25.77
C ILE A 96 -96.43 -9.32 26.26
N THR A 97 -96.64 -10.58 26.64
CA THR A 97 -95.58 -11.50 27.08
C THR A 97 -94.55 -11.74 25.96
N ALA A 98 -95.02 -11.93 24.71
CA ALA A 98 -94.15 -12.12 23.55
C ALA A 98 -93.34 -10.84 23.21
N VAL A 99 -93.94 -9.66 23.32
CA VAL A 99 -93.24 -8.37 23.14
C VAL A 99 -92.20 -8.15 24.24
N GLN A 100 -92.55 -8.41 25.51
CA GLN A 100 -91.60 -8.33 26.63
C GLN A 100 -90.43 -9.31 26.46
N ALA A 101 -90.68 -10.54 25.99
CA ALA A 101 -89.64 -11.52 25.71
C ALA A 101 -88.68 -11.07 24.59
N ARG A 102 -89.22 -10.53 23.47
CA ARG A 102 -88.41 -9.97 22.36
C ARG A 102 -87.59 -8.77 22.82
N MET A 103 -88.18 -7.88 23.60
CA MET A 103 -87.52 -6.70 24.17
C MET A 103 -86.37 -7.10 25.11
N GLN A 104 -86.59 -8.10 25.99
CA GLN A 104 -85.52 -8.64 26.84
C GLN A 104 -84.43 -9.35 26.03
N ALA A 105 -84.75 -10.01 24.92
CA ALA A 105 -83.76 -10.63 24.05
C ALA A 105 -82.85 -9.57 23.39
N SER A 106 -83.44 -8.57 22.74
CA SER A 106 -82.71 -7.44 22.13
C SER A 106 -81.84 -6.69 23.15
N TYR A 107 -82.35 -6.41 24.37
CA TYR A 107 -81.52 -5.80 25.41
C TYR A 107 -80.34 -6.71 25.84
N ARG A 108 -80.51 -8.03 25.91
CA ARG A 108 -79.41 -8.96 26.21
C ARG A 108 -78.40 -9.06 25.06
N GLU A 109 -78.82 -8.82 23.82
CA GLU A 109 -77.94 -8.78 22.65
C GLU A 109 -77.14 -7.47 22.63
N HIS A 110 -77.80 -6.32 22.75
CA HIS A 110 -77.11 -5.02 22.84
C HIS A 110 -76.17 -4.91 24.05
N VAL A 111 -76.48 -5.52 25.20
CA VAL A 111 -75.54 -5.58 26.33
C VAL A 111 -74.30 -6.41 25.99
N LYS A 112 -74.42 -7.51 25.23
CA LYS A 112 -73.25 -8.27 24.75
C LYS A 112 -72.44 -7.48 23.72
N GLU A 113 -73.10 -6.80 22.79
CA GLU A 113 -72.44 -5.94 21.79
C GLU A 113 -71.64 -4.82 22.47
N VAL A 114 -72.25 -4.11 23.43
CA VAL A 114 -71.57 -3.08 24.23
C VAL A 114 -70.40 -3.66 25.02
N GLN A 115 -70.55 -4.85 25.63
CA GLN A 115 -69.44 -5.51 26.33
C GLN A 115 -68.30 -5.92 25.38
N GLN A 116 -68.60 -6.41 24.18
CA GLN A 116 -67.60 -6.74 23.17
C GLN A 116 -66.88 -5.49 22.64
N LEU A 117 -67.60 -4.39 22.42
CA LEU A 117 -67.03 -3.11 21.99
C LEU A 117 -66.16 -2.50 23.10
N GLN A 118 -66.60 -2.53 24.37
CA GLN A 118 -65.79 -2.12 25.51
C GLN A 118 -64.53 -2.98 25.67
N GLY A 119 -64.62 -4.29 25.43
CA GLY A 119 -63.46 -5.18 25.39
C GLY A 119 -62.46 -4.79 24.30
N LYS A 120 -62.94 -4.58 23.06
CA LYS A 120 -62.11 -4.11 21.94
C LYS A 120 -61.45 -2.77 22.22
N ILE A 121 -62.19 -1.81 22.78
CA ILE A 121 -61.67 -0.49 23.16
C ILE A 121 -60.55 -0.64 24.18
N ARG A 122 -60.70 -1.45 25.23
CA ARG A 122 -59.62 -1.72 26.20
C ARG A 122 -58.40 -2.34 25.54
N THR A 123 -58.56 -3.37 24.71
CA THR A 123 -57.40 -3.98 24.03
C THR A 123 -56.68 -3.02 23.08
N LEU A 124 -57.39 -2.07 22.47
CA LEU A 124 -56.78 -1.03 21.64
C LEU A 124 -56.10 0.06 22.49
N GLN A 125 -56.66 0.42 23.64
CA GLN A 125 -56.03 1.31 24.62
C GLN A 125 -54.74 0.68 25.18
N GLU A 126 -54.79 -0.57 25.61
CA GLU A 126 -53.63 -1.33 26.07
C GLU A 126 -52.54 -1.43 24.98
N GLN A 127 -52.91 -1.59 23.70
CA GLN A 127 -51.95 -1.57 22.58
C GLN A 127 -51.39 -0.16 22.30
N LEU A 128 -52.19 0.90 22.42
CA LEU A 128 -51.77 2.29 22.24
C LEU A 128 -50.90 2.81 23.39
N GLU A 129 -51.06 2.29 24.60
CA GLU A 129 -50.22 2.63 25.75
C GLU A 129 -48.92 1.81 25.76
N ASN A 130 -49.01 0.48 25.62
CA ASN A 130 -47.84 -0.40 25.74
C ASN A 130 -46.99 -0.45 24.46
N GLY A 131 -47.57 -0.27 23.27
CA GLY A 131 -46.85 -0.33 22.00
C GLY A 131 -45.76 0.75 21.86
N PRO A 132 -46.13 2.04 21.88
CA PRO A 132 -45.17 3.15 21.84
C PRO A 132 -44.22 3.15 23.04
N SER A 133 -44.69 2.76 24.23
CA SER A 133 -43.85 2.65 25.44
C SER A 133 -42.76 1.57 25.27
N ALA A 134 -43.11 0.38 24.77
CA ALA A 134 -42.16 -0.69 24.52
C ALA A 134 -41.20 -0.36 23.35
N GLN A 135 -41.65 0.36 22.33
CA GLN A 135 -40.78 0.87 21.25
C GLN A 135 -39.79 1.92 21.77
N LEU A 136 -40.28 2.88 22.58
CA LEU A 136 -39.44 3.91 23.20
C LEU A 136 -38.39 3.29 24.14
N ALA A 137 -38.77 2.31 24.96
CA ALA A 137 -37.85 1.60 25.84
C ALA A 137 -36.75 0.84 25.07
N ARG A 138 -37.10 0.21 23.93
CA ARG A 138 -36.11 -0.42 23.03
C ARG A 138 -35.17 0.62 22.42
N LEU A 139 -35.70 1.70 21.85
CA LEU A 139 -34.89 2.77 21.26
C LEU A 139 -33.99 3.45 22.30
N GLN A 140 -34.42 3.57 23.55
CA GLN A 140 -33.59 4.05 24.66
C GLN A 140 -32.47 3.06 25.01
N GLN A 141 -32.76 1.76 25.05
CA GLN A 141 -31.77 0.71 25.30
C GLN A 141 -30.74 0.62 24.16
N GLU A 142 -31.19 0.69 22.91
CA GLU A 142 -30.35 0.75 21.70
C GLU A 142 -29.47 2.01 21.74
N ASN A 143 -30.02 3.18 22.12
CA ASN A 143 -29.25 4.40 22.32
C ASN A 143 -28.21 4.28 23.45
N SER A 144 -28.50 3.60 24.57
CA SER A 144 -27.48 3.36 25.61
C SER A 144 -26.37 2.43 25.10
N ILE A 145 -26.72 1.34 24.42
CA ILE A 145 -25.75 0.40 23.86
C ILE A 145 -24.85 1.10 22.81
N LEU A 146 -25.42 1.94 21.94
CA LEU A 146 -24.67 2.71 20.95
C LEU A 146 -23.76 3.76 21.60
N ARG A 147 -24.19 4.42 22.68
CA ARG A 147 -23.34 5.36 23.45
C ARG A 147 -22.20 4.63 24.16
N ASP A 148 -22.47 3.49 24.79
CA ASP A 148 -21.46 2.71 25.49
C ASP A 148 -20.44 2.11 24.50
N ALA A 149 -20.90 1.62 23.35
CA ALA A 149 -20.05 1.16 22.26
C ALA A 149 -19.20 2.31 21.67
N LEU A 150 -19.77 3.50 21.46
CA LEU A 150 -19.05 4.68 21.02
C LEU A 150 -18.00 5.13 22.04
N ASN A 151 -18.35 5.17 23.33
CA ASN A 151 -17.41 5.51 24.41
C ASN A 151 -16.26 4.50 24.52
N GLN A 152 -16.55 3.20 24.35
CA GLN A 152 -15.53 2.14 24.30
C GLN A 152 -14.64 2.27 23.07
N ALA A 153 -15.21 2.55 21.89
CA ALA A 153 -14.45 2.77 20.66
C ALA A 153 -13.53 4.00 20.78
N THR A 154 -14.06 5.15 21.22
CA THR A 154 -13.30 6.39 21.43
C THR A 154 -12.16 6.18 22.43
N SER A 155 -12.43 5.64 23.62
CA SER A 155 -11.38 5.39 24.62
C SER A 155 -10.36 4.32 24.18
N GLN A 156 -10.75 3.35 23.35
CA GLN A 156 -9.80 2.41 22.74
C GLN A 156 -8.92 3.09 21.67
N VAL A 157 -9.48 4.00 20.87
CA VAL A 157 -8.71 4.79 19.88
C VAL A 157 -7.77 5.77 20.60
N GLU A 158 -8.24 6.50 21.60
CA GLU A 158 -7.43 7.41 22.41
C GLU A 158 -6.28 6.68 23.12
N SER A 159 -6.52 5.50 23.70
CA SER A 159 -5.46 4.72 24.36
C SER A 159 -4.44 4.16 23.36
N LYS A 160 -4.86 3.72 22.17
CA LYS A 160 -3.94 3.35 21.07
C LYS A 160 -3.09 4.53 20.61
N GLN A 161 -3.72 5.67 20.30
CA GLN A 161 -3.03 6.89 19.88
C GLN A 161 -2.04 7.39 20.95
N ASN A 162 -2.42 7.37 22.23
CA ASN A 162 -1.50 7.73 23.31
C ASN A 162 -0.32 6.76 23.45
N ALA A 163 -0.52 5.45 23.24
CA ALA A 163 0.55 4.46 23.22
C ALA A 163 1.49 4.62 22.01
N GLU A 164 0.95 4.96 20.83
CA GLU A 164 1.73 5.26 19.62
C GLU A 164 2.52 6.57 19.76
N LEU A 165 1.91 7.63 20.29
CA LEU A 165 2.60 8.87 20.65
C LEU A 165 3.69 8.66 21.70
N ALA A 166 3.50 7.74 22.64
CA ALA A 166 4.53 7.36 23.60
C ALA A 166 5.70 6.61 22.95
N LYS A 167 5.44 5.67 22.03
CA LYS A 167 6.47 4.99 21.22
C LYS A 167 7.26 5.98 20.36
N LEU A 168 6.58 6.83 19.59
CA LEU A 168 7.21 7.83 18.74
C LEU A 168 8.07 8.82 19.55
N ARG A 169 7.62 9.24 20.74
CA ARG A 169 8.44 10.03 21.67
C ARG A 169 9.66 9.26 22.19
N GLN A 170 9.54 7.96 22.47
CA GLN A 170 10.65 7.11 22.86
C GLN A 170 11.66 6.91 21.72
N GLU A 171 11.18 6.72 20.49
CA GLU A 171 12.00 6.54 19.28
C GLU A 171 12.74 7.82 18.89
N LEU A 172 12.06 8.97 18.89
CA LEU A 172 12.71 10.28 18.78
C LEU A 172 13.76 10.48 19.88
N GLY A 173 13.48 10.02 21.10
CA GLY A 173 14.43 10.04 22.22
C GLY A 173 15.64 9.11 22.05
N LYS A 174 15.49 7.96 21.37
CA LYS A 174 16.60 7.06 20.99
C LYS A 174 17.45 7.69 19.89
N VAL A 175 16.82 8.06 18.76
CA VAL A 175 17.49 8.66 17.60
C VAL A 175 18.21 9.96 17.98
N SER A 176 17.65 10.76 18.90
CA SER A 176 18.33 11.96 19.42
C SER A 176 19.60 11.62 20.23
N LYS A 177 19.60 10.54 21.01
CA LYS A 177 20.79 10.07 21.73
C LYS A 177 21.82 9.49 20.78
N GLU A 178 21.40 8.61 19.88
CA GLU A 178 22.26 8.01 18.86
C GLU A 178 22.92 9.09 17.98
N LEU A 179 22.18 10.14 17.61
CA LEU A 179 22.72 11.30 16.89
C LEU A 179 23.76 12.07 17.72
N VAL A 180 23.50 12.30 19.02
CA VAL A 180 24.49 12.93 19.93
C VAL A 180 25.74 12.07 20.06
N GLU A 181 25.59 10.78 20.37
CA GLU A 181 26.69 9.82 20.53
C GLU A 181 27.52 9.71 19.24
N LYS A 182 26.88 9.66 18.06
CA LYS A 182 27.56 9.69 16.75
C LYS A 182 28.26 11.03 16.49
N SER A 183 27.67 12.16 16.89
CA SER A 183 28.30 13.48 16.74
C SER A 183 29.52 13.64 17.65
N GLU A 184 29.47 13.11 18.87
CA GLU A 184 30.61 13.09 19.80
C GLU A 184 31.72 12.16 19.31
N ALA A 185 31.37 10.97 18.80
CA ALA A 185 32.32 10.04 18.21
C ALA A 185 33.02 10.64 16.97
N ALA A 186 32.27 11.26 16.05
CA ALA A 186 32.83 11.96 14.89
C ALA A 186 33.75 13.12 15.30
N ARG A 187 33.39 13.87 16.37
CA ARG A 187 34.24 14.94 16.91
C ARG A 187 35.53 14.40 17.55
N GLN A 188 35.48 13.23 18.18
CA GLN A 188 36.67 12.54 18.69
C GLN A 188 37.56 12.04 17.55
N GLU A 189 36.98 11.46 16.49
CA GLU A 189 37.71 11.04 15.29
C GLU A 189 38.37 12.22 14.57
N GLU A 190 37.68 13.35 14.44
CA GLU A 190 38.24 14.59 13.87
C GLU A 190 39.44 15.11 14.69
N GLN A 191 39.37 15.02 16.03
CA GLN A 191 40.47 15.37 16.93
C GLN A 191 41.65 14.39 16.80
N GLN A 192 41.39 13.08 16.67
CA GLN A 192 42.42 12.08 16.43
C GLN A 192 43.10 12.28 15.06
N ARG A 193 42.32 12.53 14.01
CA ARG A 193 42.81 12.87 12.67
C ARG A 193 43.73 14.08 12.70
N LYS A 194 43.30 15.18 13.33
CA LYS A 194 44.13 16.39 13.49
C LYS A 194 45.42 16.12 14.29
N ALA A 195 45.37 15.27 15.31
CA ALA A 195 46.56 14.86 16.06
C ALA A 195 47.51 13.95 15.25
N LEU A 196 47.00 13.15 14.32
CA LEU A 196 47.80 12.36 13.38
C LEU A 196 48.39 13.22 12.25
N GLU A 197 47.64 14.19 11.74
CA GLU A 197 48.06 15.15 10.72
C GLU A 197 49.23 16.03 11.23
N VAL A 198 49.16 16.52 12.46
CA VAL A 198 50.28 17.22 13.12
C VAL A 198 51.51 16.31 13.30
N LYS A 199 51.33 15.01 13.58
CA LYS A 199 52.43 14.05 13.65
C LYS A 199 53.04 13.76 12.28
N ALA A 200 52.22 13.64 11.23
CA ALA A 200 52.68 13.45 9.86
C ALA A 200 53.55 14.63 9.40
N ALA A 201 53.06 15.87 9.55
CA ALA A 201 53.82 17.08 9.24
C ALA A 201 55.13 17.20 10.05
N ALA A 202 55.15 16.71 11.30
CA ALA A 202 56.38 16.65 12.10
C ALA A 202 57.39 15.62 11.56
N VAL A 203 56.93 14.45 11.08
CA VAL A 203 57.78 13.43 10.44
C VAL A 203 58.27 13.91 9.07
N GLU A 204 57.42 14.51 8.25
CA GLU A 204 57.83 15.14 6.98
C GLU A 204 58.94 16.17 7.19
N LYS A 205 58.81 17.03 8.21
CA LYS A 205 59.86 17.98 8.59
C LYS A 205 61.15 17.30 9.03
N GLN A 206 61.08 16.18 9.76
CA GLN A 206 62.27 15.41 10.12
C GLN A 206 62.93 14.77 8.88
N VAL A 207 62.15 14.22 7.95
CA VAL A 207 62.65 13.67 6.68
C VAL A 207 63.35 14.75 5.85
N LEU A 208 62.74 15.94 5.72
CA LEU A 208 63.37 17.08 5.03
C LEU A 208 64.68 17.52 5.72
N GLN A 209 64.73 17.56 7.05
CA GLN A 209 65.95 17.87 7.81
C GLN A 209 67.05 16.82 7.60
N LEU A 210 66.70 15.53 7.56
CA LEU A 210 67.63 14.44 7.26
C LEU A 210 68.10 14.47 5.80
N GLN A 211 67.25 14.83 4.85
CA GLN A 211 67.66 15.03 3.46
C GLN A 211 68.63 16.21 3.31
N THR A 212 68.42 17.32 4.02
CA THR A 212 69.37 18.45 4.00
C THR A 212 70.72 18.08 4.62
N SER A 213 70.75 17.40 5.77
CA SER A 213 72.03 17.02 6.40
C SER A 213 72.75 15.90 5.66
N HIS A 214 72.02 14.97 5.01
CA HIS A 214 72.60 14.00 4.09
C HIS A 214 73.31 14.72 2.94
N LYS A 215 72.62 15.64 2.25
CA LYS A 215 73.18 16.40 1.14
C LYS A 215 74.38 17.26 1.57
N GLU A 216 74.31 17.93 2.72
CA GLU A 216 75.45 18.67 3.28
C GLU A 216 76.66 17.75 3.54
N SER A 217 76.43 16.52 3.99
CA SER A 217 77.48 15.52 4.21
C SER A 217 78.06 14.97 2.90
N GLU A 218 77.23 14.75 1.86
CA GLU A 218 77.67 14.36 0.52
C GLU A 218 78.51 15.47 -0.12
N GLU A 219 78.05 16.72 -0.06
CA GLU A 219 78.81 17.88 -0.52
C GLU A 219 80.13 18.06 0.23
N ALA A 220 80.17 17.76 1.54
CA ALA A 220 81.40 17.79 2.33
C ALA A 220 82.36 16.66 1.95
N LEU A 221 81.85 15.45 1.69
CA LEU A 221 82.64 14.32 1.19
C LEU A 221 83.20 14.59 -0.20
N GLN A 222 82.40 15.16 -1.12
CA GLN A 222 82.86 15.56 -2.45
C GLN A 222 83.98 16.61 -2.35
N LYS A 223 83.81 17.67 -1.54
CA LYS A 223 84.86 18.69 -1.32
C LYS A 223 86.17 18.10 -0.78
N ARG A 224 86.11 17.02 0.02
CA ARG A 224 87.30 16.28 0.49
C ARG A 224 87.90 15.38 -0.59
N LEU A 225 87.08 14.71 -1.41
CA LEU A 225 87.54 13.95 -2.57
C LEU A 225 88.24 14.85 -3.59
N ASP A 226 87.72 16.07 -3.81
CA ASP A 226 88.31 17.07 -4.68
C ASP A 226 89.66 17.59 -4.13
N GLU A 227 89.82 17.75 -2.81
CA GLU A 227 91.12 18.10 -2.21
C GLU A 227 92.11 16.94 -2.33
N VAL A 228 91.73 15.71 -1.98
CA VAL A 228 92.60 14.53 -2.13
C VAL A 228 93.02 14.33 -3.58
N SER A 229 92.13 14.57 -4.54
CA SER A 229 92.46 14.53 -5.98
C SER A 229 93.46 15.62 -6.36
N ARG A 230 93.31 16.85 -5.84
CA ARG A 230 94.26 17.95 -6.07
C ARG A 230 95.61 17.72 -5.37
N GLU A 231 95.61 17.13 -4.18
CA GLU A 231 96.83 16.66 -3.49
C GLU A 231 97.53 15.54 -4.25
N LEU A 232 96.79 14.59 -4.81
CA LEU A 232 97.33 13.54 -5.67
C LEU A 232 97.98 14.12 -6.93
N CYS A 233 97.33 15.08 -7.61
CA CYS A 233 97.94 15.76 -8.77
C CYS A 233 99.19 16.58 -8.39
N ARG A 234 99.22 17.24 -7.22
CA ARG A 234 100.42 17.90 -6.68
C ARG A 234 101.54 16.88 -6.40
N ALA A 235 101.21 15.73 -5.83
CA ALA A 235 102.16 14.67 -5.52
C ALA A 235 102.71 14.00 -6.80
N GLN A 236 101.86 13.74 -7.79
CA GLN A 236 102.24 13.18 -9.10
C GLN A 236 103.16 14.13 -9.88
N SER A 237 102.84 15.44 -9.92
CA SER A 237 103.69 16.44 -10.59
C SER A 237 105.02 16.65 -9.84
N SER A 238 105.03 16.63 -8.51
CA SER A 238 106.25 16.61 -7.71
C SER A 238 107.10 15.36 -7.99
N HIS A 239 106.49 14.18 -8.04
CA HIS A 239 107.18 12.93 -8.42
C HIS A 239 107.70 12.96 -9.86
N ALA A 240 106.98 13.60 -10.79
CA ALA A 240 107.46 13.76 -12.17
C ALA A 240 108.70 14.65 -12.24
N SER A 241 108.73 15.77 -11.49
CA SER A 241 109.93 16.60 -11.36
C SER A 241 111.10 15.82 -10.76
N LEU A 242 110.87 15.11 -9.64
CA LEU A 242 111.90 14.30 -8.99
C LEU A 242 112.43 13.18 -9.90
N ARG A 243 111.59 12.59 -10.76
CA ARG A 243 112.03 11.64 -11.79
C ARG A 243 112.93 12.30 -12.82
N ALA A 244 112.49 13.43 -13.39
CA ALA A 244 113.27 14.17 -14.39
C ALA A 244 114.61 14.69 -13.83
N ASP A 245 114.66 15.08 -12.56
CA ASP A 245 115.90 15.50 -11.89
C ASP A 245 116.81 14.30 -11.57
N ALA A 246 116.25 13.13 -11.24
CA ALA A 246 117.01 11.87 -11.13
C ALA A 246 117.52 11.35 -12.48
N GLU A 247 116.81 11.62 -13.58
CA GLU A 247 117.25 11.30 -14.94
C GLU A 247 118.41 12.23 -15.36
N LYS A 248 118.30 13.55 -15.16
CA LYS A 248 119.44 14.49 -15.34
C LYS A 248 120.66 14.10 -14.48
N ALA A 249 120.45 13.63 -13.24
CA ALA A 249 121.53 13.17 -12.39
C ALA A 249 122.21 11.89 -12.94
N ARG A 250 121.45 10.98 -13.58
CA ARG A 250 122.00 9.83 -14.30
C ARG A 250 122.74 10.24 -15.57
N GLU A 251 122.23 11.19 -16.35
CA GLU A 251 122.92 11.75 -17.51
C GLU A 251 124.25 12.39 -17.11
N GLN A 252 124.27 13.20 -16.04
CA GLN A 252 125.49 13.76 -15.48
C GLN A 252 126.45 12.67 -14.98
N GLN A 253 125.94 11.60 -14.36
CA GLN A 253 126.75 10.47 -13.93
C GLN A 253 127.35 9.70 -15.12
N GLN A 254 126.62 9.55 -16.22
CA GLN A 254 127.10 8.96 -17.48
C GLN A 254 128.14 9.86 -18.14
N GLN A 255 127.92 11.17 -18.21
CA GLN A 255 128.89 12.14 -18.71
C GLN A 255 130.17 12.14 -17.87
N MET A 256 130.06 12.05 -16.54
CA MET A 256 131.22 11.89 -15.65
C MET A 256 131.93 10.55 -15.85
N ALA A 257 131.22 9.46 -16.12
CA ALA A 257 131.82 8.17 -16.47
C ALA A 257 132.53 8.21 -17.84
N GLU A 258 131.96 8.88 -18.84
CA GLU A 258 132.61 9.15 -20.13
C GLU A 258 133.87 10.00 -19.97
N LEU A 259 133.80 11.09 -19.20
CA LEU A 259 134.94 11.96 -18.92
C LEU A 259 136.03 11.19 -18.14
N HIS A 260 135.65 10.30 -17.23
CA HIS A 260 136.59 9.41 -16.55
C HIS A 260 137.22 8.38 -17.51
N GLY A 261 136.45 7.80 -18.44
CA GLY A 261 136.99 6.92 -19.50
C GLY A 261 137.93 7.66 -20.46
N LYS A 262 137.57 8.89 -20.86
CA LYS A 262 138.43 9.78 -21.66
C LYS A 262 139.72 10.12 -20.90
N LEU A 263 139.64 10.43 -19.61
CA LEU A 263 140.80 10.63 -18.74
C LEU A 263 141.68 9.37 -18.64
N GLN A 264 141.10 8.20 -18.38
CA GLN A 264 141.86 6.94 -18.36
C GLN A 264 142.56 6.66 -19.71
N SER A 265 141.92 7.00 -20.84
CA SER A 265 142.53 6.84 -22.16
C SER A 265 143.70 7.81 -22.39
N SER A 266 143.60 9.06 -21.91
CA SER A 266 144.71 10.02 -22.01
C SER A 266 145.82 9.73 -20.99
N GLU A 267 145.51 9.20 -19.81
CA GLU A 267 146.50 8.66 -18.86
C GLU A 267 147.23 7.45 -19.44
N ALA A 268 146.55 6.59 -20.20
CA ALA A 268 147.18 5.48 -20.93
C ALA A 268 148.07 5.97 -22.08
N GLU A 269 147.64 6.98 -22.83
CA GLU A 269 148.46 7.61 -23.89
C GLU A 269 149.70 8.31 -23.31
N VAL A 270 149.55 9.04 -22.20
CA VAL A 270 150.67 9.65 -21.46
C VAL A 270 151.59 8.58 -20.89
N ARG A 271 151.06 7.46 -20.38
CA ARG A 271 151.87 6.32 -19.90
C ARG A 271 152.69 5.70 -21.04
N GLY A 272 152.08 5.48 -22.20
CA GLY A 272 152.78 5.05 -23.42
C GLY A 272 153.90 6.03 -23.80
N LYS A 273 153.62 7.33 -23.81
CA LYS A 273 154.64 8.38 -24.05
C LYS A 273 155.73 8.41 -22.99
N CYS A 274 155.44 8.10 -21.73
CA CYS A 274 156.46 7.92 -20.68
C CYS A 274 157.30 6.64 -20.85
N GLU A 275 156.77 5.62 -21.52
CA GLU A 275 157.48 4.39 -21.88
C GLU A 275 158.35 4.61 -23.13
N GLU A 276 157.85 5.32 -24.14
CA GLU A 276 158.62 5.84 -25.28
C GLU A 276 159.78 6.74 -24.81
N LEU A 277 159.52 7.69 -23.91
CA LEU A 277 160.57 8.55 -23.32
C LEU A 277 161.59 7.76 -22.50
N ARG A 278 161.20 6.67 -21.82
CA ARG A 278 162.17 5.74 -21.20
C ARG A 278 163.03 5.02 -22.23
N GLY A 279 162.44 4.58 -23.34
CA GLY A 279 163.17 3.99 -24.47
C GLY A 279 164.19 4.95 -25.07
N LEU A 280 163.75 6.17 -25.38
CA LEU A 280 164.60 7.26 -25.89
C LEU A 280 165.69 7.67 -24.90
N HIS A 281 165.42 7.62 -23.59
CA HIS A 281 166.42 7.91 -22.55
C HIS A 281 167.49 6.80 -22.44
N GLY A 282 167.09 5.52 -22.53
CA GLY A 282 168.04 4.40 -22.62
C GLY A 282 168.96 4.51 -23.83
N GLN A 283 168.37 4.82 -25.00
CA GLN A 283 169.13 5.07 -26.24
C GLN A 283 170.10 6.26 -26.11
N LEU A 284 169.76 7.29 -25.33
CA LEU A 284 170.62 8.45 -25.09
C LEU A 284 171.85 8.12 -24.23
N ASP A 285 171.71 7.26 -23.21
CA ASP A 285 172.85 6.86 -22.37
C ASP A 285 173.72 5.78 -23.03
N GLU A 286 173.15 4.89 -23.87
CA GLU A 286 173.95 4.04 -24.77
C GLU A 286 174.76 4.89 -25.79
N ALA A 287 174.15 5.93 -26.37
CA ALA A 287 174.85 6.86 -27.26
C ALA A 287 175.98 7.65 -26.57
N ARG A 288 175.89 7.88 -25.25
CA ARG A 288 176.98 8.47 -24.44
C ARG A 288 178.10 7.48 -24.17
N ALA A 289 177.78 6.23 -23.82
CA ALA A 289 178.79 5.19 -23.64
C ALA A 289 179.60 4.95 -24.93
N GLN A 290 178.91 4.91 -26.08
CA GLN A 290 179.53 4.68 -27.39
C GLN A 290 180.41 5.86 -27.87
N ASN A 291 180.05 7.12 -27.58
CA ASN A 291 180.82 8.31 -27.98
C ASN A 291 182.30 8.27 -27.53
N SER A 292 182.55 7.76 -26.32
CA SER A 292 183.90 7.66 -25.76
C SER A 292 184.79 6.67 -26.53
N GLN A 293 184.23 5.54 -26.99
CA GLN A 293 184.97 4.51 -27.72
C GLN A 293 185.06 4.79 -29.23
N LEU A 294 184.09 5.50 -29.81
CA LEU A 294 184.07 5.85 -31.24
C LEU A 294 185.00 7.01 -31.62
N THR A 295 185.40 7.85 -30.67
CA THR A 295 186.35 8.95 -30.96
C THR A 295 187.76 8.43 -31.29
N GLU A 296 188.18 7.32 -30.68
CA GLU A 296 189.43 6.62 -31.04
C GLU A 296 189.21 5.61 -32.18
N ARG A 297 188.06 4.94 -32.23
CA ARG A 297 187.66 4.12 -33.37
C ARG A 297 187.02 4.94 -34.49
N ILE A 298 187.91 5.58 -35.25
CA ILE A 298 187.91 5.52 -36.72
C ILE A 298 186.71 6.27 -37.36
N ARG A 299 186.87 7.45 -37.99
CA ARG A 299 187.95 7.95 -38.88
C ARG A 299 188.16 7.17 -40.18
N SER A 300 187.30 6.19 -40.46
CA SER A 300 187.10 5.61 -41.79
C SER A 300 185.74 4.93 -41.82
N ILE A 301 184.95 5.23 -42.85
CA ILE A 301 183.80 4.42 -43.27
C ILE A 301 182.60 4.46 -42.29
N GLU A 302 181.38 4.87 -42.65
CA GLU A 302 180.84 5.70 -43.75
C GLU A 302 179.31 5.74 -43.58
N ALA A 303 178.63 6.40 -44.50
CA ALA A 303 177.33 5.97 -45.04
C ALA A 303 176.11 5.68 -44.11
N LEU A 304 175.23 6.69 -44.08
CA LEU A 304 173.80 6.62 -44.46
C LEU A 304 172.70 6.30 -43.40
N LEU A 305 171.76 7.26 -43.32
CA LEU A 305 170.28 7.15 -43.21
C LEU A 305 169.70 6.47 -41.96
N GLU A 306 168.96 7.11 -41.04
CA GLU A 306 167.81 8.06 -41.10
C GLU A 306 166.41 7.49 -41.48
N ALA A 307 165.43 7.73 -40.59
CA ALA A 307 163.97 7.95 -40.82
C ALA A 307 163.04 6.78 -41.31
N SER A 308 161.69 6.79 -41.13
CA SER A 308 160.72 7.41 -40.16
C SER A 308 159.25 6.83 -40.32
N GLN A 309 158.16 7.52 -39.91
CA GLN A 309 156.72 7.07 -39.78
C GLN A 309 155.69 8.20 -40.18
N ALA A 310 154.33 8.16 -40.16
CA ALA A 310 153.21 7.26 -39.72
C ALA A 310 152.02 7.32 -40.76
N ARG A 311 150.66 7.39 -40.57
CA ARG A 311 149.57 7.45 -39.52
C ARG A 311 148.18 7.12 -40.24
N ASP A 312 146.89 7.30 -39.88
CA ASP A 312 146.03 7.93 -38.81
C ASP A 312 144.53 7.37 -38.83
N ALA A 313 143.53 8.00 -38.14
CA ALA A 313 142.11 7.53 -37.91
C ALA A 313 141.03 8.70 -37.84
N GLN A 314 139.67 8.64 -37.67
CA GLN A 314 138.48 7.70 -37.73
C GLN A 314 137.13 8.49 -37.44
N ALA A 315 135.89 8.14 -37.93
CA ALA A 315 134.63 8.89 -37.58
C ALA A 315 133.18 8.29 -37.75
N SER A 316 132.24 8.70 -36.85
CA SER A 316 130.77 9.05 -36.99
C SER A 316 129.61 8.19 -36.40
N ARG A 317 128.76 8.81 -35.52
CA ARG A 317 127.31 8.53 -35.18
C ARG A 317 126.81 9.37 -33.97
N VAL A 318 125.84 10.30 -34.12
CA VAL A 318 124.79 10.72 -33.12
C VAL A 318 123.71 11.58 -33.84
N GLU A 319 122.48 11.07 -34.01
CA GLU A 319 121.29 11.86 -34.41
C GLU A 319 119.99 11.39 -33.71
N ALA A 320 120.06 10.43 -32.79
CA ALA A 320 118.89 9.63 -32.39
C ALA A 320 117.99 10.30 -31.33
N ASP A 321 118.58 10.99 -30.35
CA ASP A 321 117.98 11.05 -29.01
C ASP A 321 116.83 12.06 -28.87
N GLN A 322 116.73 13.04 -29.78
CA GLN A 322 115.68 14.09 -29.70
C GLN A 322 114.28 13.63 -30.16
N GLN A 323 114.15 12.47 -30.82
CA GLN A 323 112.83 11.93 -31.16
C GLN A 323 112.21 11.13 -30.00
N GLN A 324 113.04 10.57 -29.12
CA GLN A 324 112.64 9.65 -28.04
C GLN A 324 111.61 10.28 -27.07
N ALA A 325 111.83 11.54 -26.67
CA ALA A 325 111.07 12.17 -25.58
C ALA A 325 109.62 12.52 -25.94
N ARG A 326 109.29 12.78 -27.22
CA ARG A 326 107.93 13.16 -27.63
C ARG A 326 106.98 11.95 -27.73
N LEU A 327 107.51 10.73 -27.79
CA LEU A 327 106.72 9.50 -27.78
C LEU A 327 106.14 9.25 -26.39
N MET A 328 106.97 9.33 -25.34
CA MET A 328 106.57 9.04 -23.95
C MET A 328 105.41 9.90 -23.42
N GLU A 329 105.27 11.15 -23.86
CA GLU A 329 104.17 12.01 -23.41
C GLU A 329 102.83 11.68 -24.08
N LEU A 330 102.86 11.28 -25.36
CA LEU A 330 101.69 10.72 -26.06
C LEU A 330 101.31 9.35 -25.51
N GLU A 331 102.29 8.47 -25.25
CA GLU A 331 102.10 7.16 -24.62
C GLU A 331 101.38 7.28 -23.26
N SER A 332 101.71 8.30 -22.46
CA SER A 332 101.08 8.56 -21.15
C SER A 332 99.59 8.94 -21.26
N GLN A 333 99.23 9.80 -22.23
CA GLN A 333 97.82 10.19 -22.43
C GLN A 333 97.00 9.05 -23.07
N VAL A 334 97.61 8.29 -23.98
CA VAL A 334 97.04 7.04 -24.50
C VAL A 334 96.78 6.07 -23.35
N TRP A 335 97.75 5.84 -22.45
CA TRP A 335 97.60 4.92 -21.32
C TRP A 335 96.43 5.27 -20.39
N CYS A 336 96.21 6.56 -20.08
CA CYS A 336 95.07 6.98 -19.27
C CYS A 336 93.72 6.74 -19.97
N LEU A 337 93.60 7.06 -21.27
CA LEU A 337 92.38 6.82 -22.05
C LEU A 337 92.16 5.33 -22.33
N GLU A 338 93.23 4.54 -22.48
CA GLU A 338 93.17 3.09 -22.52
C GLU A 338 92.70 2.50 -21.19
N LYS A 339 93.12 3.09 -20.05
CA LYS A 339 92.66 2.68 -18.71
C LYS A 339 91.17 2.97 -18.50
N GLU A 340 90.68 4.17 -18.81
CA GLU A 340 89.24 4.45 -18.72
C GLU A 340 88.43 3.59 -19.70
N ALA A 341 88.94 3.38 -20.92
CA ALA A 341 88.31 2.52 -21.89
C ALA A 341 88.40 1.02 -21.54
N THR A 342 89.37 0.58 -20.73
CA THR A 342 89.39 -0.79 -20.17
C THR A 342 88.41 -0.90 -19.01
N GLU A 343 88.33 0.08 -18.10
CA GLU A 343 87.35 0.08 -17.01
C GLU A 343 85.89 0.11 -17.52
N LEU A 344 85.60 0.89 -18.57
CA LEU A 344 84.29 0.86 -19.23
C LEU A 344 84.06 -0.43 -20.02
N ARG A 345 85.09 -1.02 -20.65
CA ARG A 345 84.98 -2.34 -21.29
C ARG A 345 84.76 -3.45 -20.26
N GLU A 346 85.41 -3.40 -19.11
CA GLU A 346 85.20 -4.33 -17.99
C GLU A 346 83.82 -4.16 -17.38
N ALA A 347 83.31 -2.94 -17.19
CA ALA A 347 81.95 -2.72 -16.74
C ALA A 347 80.91 -3.27 -17.74
N VAL A 348 81.12 -3.08 -19.04
CA VAL A 348 80.29 -3.65 -20.11
C VAL A 348 80.42 -5.18 -20.15
N GLU A 349 81.62 -5.73 -20.05
CA GLU A 349 81.85 -7.19 -20.07
C GLU A 349 81.31 -7.85 -18.80
N GLN A 350 81.40 -7.20 -17.64
CA GLN A 350 80.72 -7.64 -16.41
C GLN A 350 79.19 -7.61 -16.55
N GLN A 351 78.63 -6.72 -17.36
CA GLN A 351 77.20 -6.76 -17.68
C GLN A 351 76.86 -7.80 -18.76
N LYS A 352 77.77 -8.12 -19.68
CA LYS A 352 77.63 -9.27 -20.58
C LYS A 352 77.73 -10.59 -19.82
N THR A 353 78.67 -10.75 -18.90
CA THR A 353 78.74 -11.96 -18.05
C THR A 353 77.51 -12.04 -17.16
N LYS A 354 77.06 -10.96 -16.50
CA LYS A 354 75.77 -10.97 -15.78
C LYS A 354 74.57 -11.30 -16.68
N ASN A 355 74.54 -10.83 -17.93
CA ASN A 355 73.48 -11.19 -18.89
C ASN A 355 73.59 -12.64 -19.37
N ASN A 356 74.81 -13.16 -19.55
CA ASN A 356 75.08 -14.55 -19.92
C ASN A 356 74.80 -15.50 -18.76
N ASP A 357 75.19 -15.17 -17.53
CA ASP A 357 74.78 -15.81 -16.28
C ASP A 357 73.26 -15.87 -16.16
N LEU A 358 72.56 -14.78 -16.46
CA LEU A 358 71.09 -14.73 -16.43
C LEU A 358 70.49 -15.59 -17.55
N ARG A 359 71.07 -15.59 -18.76
CA ARG A 359 70.69 -16.51 -19.85
C ARG A 359 70.96 -17.96 -19.49
N GLU A 360 72.08 -18.28 -18.84
CA GLU A 360 72.47 -19.63 -18.45
C GLU A 360 71.62 -20.11 -17.27
N LYS A 361 71.30 -19.24 -16.30
CA LYS A 361 70.35 -19.53 -15.21
C LYS A 361 68.93 -19.69 -15.75
N ASN A 362 68.50 -18.87 -16.71
CA ASN A 362 67.19 -18.99 -17.35
C ASN A 362 67.11 -20.25 -18.26
N TRP A 363 68.17 -20.55 -19.00
CA TRP A 363 68.30 -21.77 -19.81
C TRP A 363 68.34 -23.03 -18.93
N LYS A 364 69.12 -23.03 -17.84
CA LYS A 364 69.09 -24.12 -16.83
C LYS A 364 67.74 -24.23 -16.12
N ALA A 365 67.03 -23.13 -15.88
CA ALA A 365 65.66 -23.18 -15.36
C ALA A 365 64.68 -23.74 -16.40
N MET A 366 64.88 -23.44 -17.69
CA MET A 366 64.08 -23.97 -18.80
C MET A 366 64.39 -25.44 -19.10
N GLU A 367 65.64 -25.88 -18.92
CA GLU A 367 66.09 -27.26 -19.03
C GLU A 367 65.66 -28.08 -17.79
N ALA A 368 65.68 -27.48 -16.58
CA ALA A 368 65.09 -28.06 -15.38
C ALA A 368 63.56 -28.17 -15.50
N LEU A 369 62.89 -27.19 -16.10
CA LEU A 369 61.45 -27.25 -16.39
C LEU A 369 61.16 -28.34 -17.43
N ALA A 370 61.86 -28.36 -18.57
CA ALA A 370 61.66 -29.36 -19.62
C ALA A 370 62.00 -30.79 -19.16
N SER A 371 62.99 -30.96 -18.27
CA SER A 371 63.30 -32.26 -17.66
C SER A 371 62.32 -32.65 -16.55
N ALA A 372 61.75 -31.69 -15.81
CA ALA A 372 60.64 -31.93 -14.90
C ALA A 372 59.35 -32.32 -15.66
N GLU A 373 59.01 -31.60 -16.73
CA GLU A 373 57.91 -31.91 -17.65
C GLU A 373 58.10 -33.31 -18.25
N LYS A 374 59.28 -33.60 -18.83
CA LYS A 374 59.60 -34.93 -19.38
C LYS A 374 59.58 -36.02 -18.31
N SER A 375 60.05 -35.75 -17.08
CA SER A 375 59.93 -36.69 -15.96
C SER A 375 58.48 -36.92 -15.56
N CYS A 376 57.63 -35.89 -15.57
CA CYS A 376 56.20 -36.00 -15.34
C CYS A 376 55.50 -36.78 -16.47
N GLU A 377 55.84 -36.55 -17.74
CA GLU A 377 55.33 -37.37 -18.84
C GLU A 377 55.79 -38.83 -18.74
N GLU A 378 57.06 -39.09 -18.39
CA GLU A 378 57.60 -40.44 -18.24
C GLU A 378 56.97 -41.16 -17.04
N LYS A 379 56.73 -40.46 -15.93
CA LYS A 379 55.94 -40.97 -14.79
C LYS A 379 54.50 -41.22 -15.18
N LEU A 380 53.88 -40.36 -15.99
CA LEU A 380 52.49 -40.53 -16.42
C LEU A 380 52.35 -41.69 -17.42
N ARG A 381 53.32 -41.86 -18.33
CA ARG A 381 53.44 -43.04 -19.21
C ARG A 381 53.69 -44.31 -18.41
N SER A 382 54.61 -44.31 -17.44
CA SER A 382 54.91 -45.50 -16.63
C SER A 382 53.77 -45.85 -15.67
N LEU A 383 53.06 -44.87 -15.10
CA LEU A 383 51.83 -45.10 -14.33
C LEU A 383 50.70 -45.63 -15.23
N THR A 384 50.57 -45.16 -16.47
CA THR A 384 49.58 -45.69 -17.43
C THR A 384 49.91 -47.13 -17.84
N GLN A 385 51.18 -47.42 -18.14
CA GLN A 385 51.64 -48.77 -18.46
C GLN A 385 51.52 -49.71 -17.25
N ALA A 386 51.91 -49.27 -16.05
CA ALA A 386 51.76 -50.06 -14.82
C ALA A 386 50.28 -50.26 -14.44
N LYS A 387 49.40 -49.29 -14.72
CA LYS A 387 47.94 -49.47 -14.62
C LYS A 387 47.50 -50.56 -15.59
N GLU A 388 47.80 -50.44 -16.88
CA GLU A 388 47.42 -51.44 -17.89
C GLU A 388 47.98 -52.83 -17.58
N GLU A 389 49.24 -52.91 -17.11
CA GLU A 389 49.86 -54.17 -16.71
C GLU A 389 49.23 -54.72 -15.43
N SER A 390 48.85 -53.89 -14.45
CA SER A 390 48.07 -54.33 -13.29
C SER A 390 46.65 -54.78 -13.66
N GLU A 391 46.00 -54.17 -14.65
CA GLU A 391 44.68 -54.60 -15.17
C GLU A 391 44.80 -55.91 -15.99
N LYS A 392 45.89 -56.09 -16.73
CA LYS A 392 46.23 -57.35 -17.42
C LYS A 392 46.61 -58.46 -16.44
N GLN A 393 47.36 -58.15 -15.38
CA GLN A 393 47.68 -59.09 -14.29
C GLN A 393 46.46 -59.40 -13.43
N LEU A 394 45.58 -58.43 -13.18
CA LEU A 394 44.31 -58.67 -12.50
C LEU A 394 43.45 -59.61 -13.33
N SER A 395 43.13 -59.27 -14.58
CA SER A 395 42.33 -60.14 -15.45
C SER A 395 42.97 -61.52 -15.73
N LEU A 396 44.30 -61.61 -15.82
CA LEU A 396 45.01 -62.88 -15.89
C LEU A 396 44.91 -63.68 -14.59
N THR A 397 45.08 -63.05 -13.43
CA THR A 397 44.93 -63.74 -12.14
C THR A 397 43.48 -64.09 -11.84
N GLU A 398 42.48 -63.30 -12.25
CA GLU A 398 41.06 -63.67 -12.22
C GLU A 398 40.76 -64.89 -13.10
N ALA A 399 41.38 -64.98 -14.28
CA ALA A 399 41.26 -66.14 -15.15
C ALA A 399 41.96 -67.38 -14.57
N GLN A 400 43.16 -67.21 -14.01
CA GLN A 400 43.94 -68.28 -13.38
C GLN A 400 43.34 -68.75 -12.06
N THR A 401 42.73 -67.89 -11.24
CA THR A 401 41.98 -68.31 -10.04
C THR A 401 40.70 -69.03 -10.45
N LYS A 402 39.97 -68.56 -11.48
CA LYS A 402 38.85 -69.30 -12.08
C LYS A 402 39.28 -70.71 -12.51
N GLU A 403 40.33 -70.82 -13.32
CA GLU A 403 40.83 -72.10 -13.82
C GLU A 403 41.34 -73.00 -12.68
N ALA A 404 42.15 -72.48 -11.76
CA ALA A 404 42.71 -73.25 -10.64
C ALA A 404 41.63 -73.70 -9.64
N LEU A 405 40.64 -72.85 -9.33
CA LEU A 405 39.56 -73.22 -8.41
C LEU A 405 38.58 -74.22 -9.04
N LEU A 406 38.32 -74.13 -10.36
CA LEU A 406 37.58 -75.16 -11.10
C LEU A 406 38.36 -76.49 -11.18
N ALA A 407 39.69 -76.44 -11.33
CA ALA A 407 40.55 -77.62 -11.32
C ALA A 407 40.67 -78.27 -9.92
N LEU A 408 40.60 -77.48 -8.85
CA LEU A 408 40.63 -77.96 -7.46
C LEU A 408 39.27 -78.43 -6.95
N LEU A 409 38.15 -77.96 -7.54
CA LEU A 409 36.78 -78.34 -7.19
C LEU A 409 35.99 -78.78 -8.44
N PRO A 410 36.25 -79.98 -9.02
CA PRO A 410 35.76 -80.38 -10.35
C PRO A 410 34.25 -80.64 -10.50
N GLY A 411 33.44 -80.30 -9.48
CA GLY A 411 31.98 -80.50 -9.45
C GLY A 411 31.16 -79.22 -9.59
N LEU A 412 31.79 -78.05 -9.75
CA LEU A 412 31.11 -76.76 -9.83
C LEU A 412 30.54 -76.47 -11.24
N PRO A 413 29.36 -75.82 -11.35
CA PRO A 413 28.77 -75.46 -12.65
C PRO A 413 29.59 -74.39 -13.38
N ALA A 414 29.63 -74.46 -14.71
CA ALA A 414 30.39 -73.53 -15.55
C ALA A 414 29.69 -72.14 -15.62
N PRO A 415 30.44 -71.02 -15.52
CA PRO A 415 29.86 -69.69 -15.36
C PRO A 415 29.29 -69.08 -16.66
N THR A 416 28.03 -68.68 -16.65
CA THR A 416 27.38 -67.92 -17.74
C THR A 416 27.40 -66.41 -17.45
N HIS A 417 28.33 -65.67 -18.09
CA HIS A 417 28.28 -64.20 -18.27
C HIS A 417 28.00 -63.33 -17.01
N GLN A 418 28.55 -63.70 -15.85
CA GLN A 418 28.52 -62.90 -14.61
C GLN A 418 29.91 -62.29 -14.29
N SER A 419 29.96 -61.31 -13.38
CA SER A 419 31.23 -60.70 -12.95
C SER A 419 32.08 -61.66 -12.10
N TYR A 420 33.39 -61.40 -12.03
CA TYR A 420 34.31 -62.20 -11.20
C TYR A 420 33.95 -62.15 -9.70
N THR A 421 33.50 -60.99 -9.22
CA THR A 421 33.07 -60.77 -7.83
C THR A 421 31.83 -61.57 -7.44
N GLU A 422 30.84 -61.68 -8.33
CA GLU A 422 29.62 -62.46 -8.08
C GLU A 422 29.94 -63.96 -8.04
N TRP A 423 30.68 -64.44 -9.04
CA TRP A 423 31.13 -65.84 -9.12
C TRP A 423 32.00 -66.27 -7.93
N LEU A 424 32.92 -65.41 -7.47
CA LEU A 424 33.73 -65.70 -6.27
C LEU A 424 32.87 -65.83 -5.00
N GLN A 425 31.74 -65.12 -4.92
CA GLN A 425 30.88 -65.15 -3.74
C GLN A 425 30.11 -66.48 -3.65
N GLU A 426 29.57 -66.99 -4.76
CA GLU A 426 29.01 -68.34 -4.83
C GLU A 426 30.08 -69.41 -4.53
N LEU A 427 31.30 -69.26 -5.08
CA LEU A 427 32.37 -70.23 -4.82
C LEU A 427 32.81 -70.23 -3.35
N LYS A 428 32.84 -69.07 -2.69
CA LYS A 428 33.16 -68.96 -1.26
C LYS A 428 32.18 -69.75 -0.38
N GLU A 429 30.88 -69.65 -0.68
CA GLU A 429 29.85 -70.39 0.07
C GLU A 429 29.99 -71.91 -0.09
N ASN A 430 30.39 -72.38 -1.28
CA ASN A 430 30.65 -73.79 -1.54
C ASN A 430 32.00 -74.29 -0.96
N ALA A 431 33.07 -73.49 -1.05
CA ALA A 431 34.42 -73.88 -0.63
C ALA A 431 34.60 -73.92 0.90
N CYS A 432 33.72 -73.29 1.68
CA CYS A 432 33.71 -73.37 3.14
C CYS A 432 33.46 -74.79 3.70
N LEU A 433 33.15 -75.79 2.87
CA LEU A 433 32.93 -77.18 3.27
C LEU A 433 34.19 -78.08 3.23
N GLU A 434 35.25 -77.71 2.50
CA GLU A 434 36.37 -78.63 2.16
C GLU A 434 37.71 -78.34 2.85
N LEU A 435 38.04 -77.08 3.17
CA LEU A 435 39.42 -76.67 3.50
C LEU A 435 39.86 -76.99 4.95
N LEU A 436 40.11 -78.27 5.25
CA LEU A 436 40.50 -78.74 6.58
C LEU A 436 41.77 -79.63 6.64
N LYS A 437 42.90 -79.19 6.06
CA LYS A 437 44.28 -79.56 6.51
C LYS A 437 45.39 -78.61 6.02
N ARG A 438 46.46 -78.55 6.82
CA ARG A 438 47.74 -77.78 6.73
C ARG A 438 48.89 -78.77 6.39
N PRO A 439 50.22 -78.47 6.39
CA PRO A 439 50.94 -77.18 6.47
C PRO A 439 52.17 -77.01 5.51
N GLN A 440 52.91 -75.91 5.72
CA GLN A 440 54.17 -75.45 5.11
C GLN A 440 55.42 -76.29 5.48
N ALA A 441 56.56 -76.00 4.81
CA ALA A 441 57.90 -75.90 5.43
C ALA A 441 58.87 -74.97 4.63
N SER A 442 59.92 -74.48 5.30
CA SER A 442 61.11 -73.74 4.79
C SER A 442 62.36 -74.66 4.94
N PRO A 443 63.62 -74.28 5.30
CA PRO A 443 64.43 -73.03 5.23
C PRO A 443 65.74 -73.24 4.38
N GLU A 444 66.88 -72.53 4.46
CA GLU A 444 67.96 -72.46 5.50
C GLU A 444 69.06 -71.41 5.12
N PRO A 445 69.97 -70.99 6.03
CA PRO A 445 70.94 -69.90 5.79
C PRO A 445 72.44 -70.28 5.86
N SER A 446 73.26 -69.77 4.93
CA SER A 446 74.76 -69.83 5.00
C SER A 446 75.43 -68.49 4.66
N ASP A 447 74.67 -67.40 4.71
CA ASP A 447 74.91 -66.17 3.95
C ASP A 447 75.04 -64.93 4.88
N LEU A 448 75.03 -65.19 6.20
CA LEU A 448 74.63 -64.26 7.24
C LEU A 448 75.60 -63.10 7.50
N ALA A 449 76.89 -63.24 7.19
CA ALA A 449 77.90 -62.22 7.50
C ALA A 449 78.09 -61.19 6.37
N ALA A 450 77.94 -61.61 5.11
CA ALA A 450 77.79 -60.67 4.00
C ALA A 450 76.45 -59.93 4.15
N LYS A 451 75.37 -60.69 4.37
CA LYS A 451 74.05 -60.16 4.70
C LYS A 451 74.00 -59.27 5.93
N LEU A 452 74.93 -59.36 6.88
CA LEU A 452 74.94 -58.44 8.03
C LEU A 452 75.40 -57.03 7.61
N ARG A 453 76.50 -56.90 6.86
CA ARG A 453 76.97 -55.58 6.40
C ARG A 453 76.07 -55.01 5.30
N GLU A 454 75.58 -55.89 4.42
CA GLU A 454 74.54 -55.55 3.45
C GLU A 454 73.23 -55.13 4.15
N ALA A 455 72.88 -55.73 5.29
CA ALA A 455 71.78 -55.28 6.15
C ALA A 455 72.08 -53.96 6.87
N GLU A 456 73.32 -53.66 7.28
CA GLU A 456 73.69 -52.35 7.84
C GLU A 456 73.62 -51.24 6.79
N GLU A 457 74.13 -51.48 5.57
CA GLU A 457 74.07 -50.54 4.45
C GLU A 457 72.63 -50.34 3.95
N THR A 458 71.83 -51.41 3.81
CA THR A 458 70.40 -51.29 3.47
C THR A 458 69.55 -50.77 4.62
N GLN A 459 69.90 -51.01 5.89
CA GLN A 459 69.25 -50.34 7.04
C GLN A 459 69.53 -48.83 7.00
N SER A 460 70.74 -48.41 6.65
CA SER A 460 71.08 -46.99 6.46
C SER A 460 70.30 -46.38 5.29
N GLY A 461 70.21 -47.09 4.17
CA GLY A 461 69.38 -46.70 3.01
C GLY A 461 67.89 -46.58 3.36
N LEU A 462 67.30 -47.63 3.93
CA LEU A 462 65.91 -47.67 4.39
C LEU A 462 65.62 -46.62 5.46
N GLN A 463 66.57 -46.29 6.34
CA GLN A 463 66.43 -45.20 7.31
C GLN A 463 66.38 -43.84 6.59
N ALA A 464 67.26 -43.60 5.61
CA ALA A 464 67.24 -42.38 4.81
C ALA A 464 65.98 -42.26 3.95
N GLU A 465 65.47 -43.36 3.39
CA GLU A 465 64.16 -43.42 2.73
C GLU A 465 63.03 -43.13 3.72
N CYS A 466 63.04 -43.74 4.92
CA CYS A 466 62.08 -43.41 5.99
C CYS A 466 62.12 -41.94 6.40
N ASP A 467 63.29 -41.30 6.43
CA ASP A 467 63.43 -39.87 6.74
C ASP A 467 62.95 -38.97 5.58
N GLN A 468 63.13 -39.38 4.32
CA GLN A 468 62.50 -38.73 3.16
C GLN A 468 60.97 -38.88 3.19
N TYR A 469 60.44 -40.09 3.47
CA TYR A 469 59.01 -40.31 3.64
C TYR A 469 58.44 -39.50 4.81
N ARG A 470 59.17 -39.34 5.93
CA ARG A 470 58.79 -38.44 7.04
C ARG A 470 58.71 -36.98 6.59
N SER A 471 59.65 -36.49 5.77
CA SER A 471 59.60 -35.13 5.22
C SER A 471 58.38 -34.95 4.31
N ILE A 472 58.18 -35.86 3.34
CA ILE A 472 57.04 -35.82 2.41
C ILE A 472 55.70 -35.91 3.15
N LEU A 473 55.61 -36.73 4.21
CA LEU A 473 54.42 -36.80 5.07
C LEU A 473 54.20 -35.51 5.86
N ALA A 474 55.25 -34.87 6.39
CA ALA A 474 55.12 -33.59 7.08
C ALA A 474 54.74 -32.43 6.13
N GLU A 475 55.29 -32.42 4.91
CA GLU A 475 54.96 -31.45 3.85
C GLU A 475 53.53 -31.62 3.34
N THR A 476 53.08 -32.86 3.13
CA THR A 476 51.69 -33.14 2.75
C THR A 476 50.70 -32.91 3.90
N GLU A 477 51.06 -33.19 5.15
CA GLU A 477 50.26 -32.82 6.33
C GLU A 477 50.14 -31.29 6.47
N ALA A 478 51.23 -30.54 6.22
CA ALA A 478 51.21 -29.08 6.20
C ALA A 478 50.32 -28.53 5.06
N MET A 479 50.40 -29.11 3.85
CA MET A 479 49.54 -28.76 2.73
C MET A 479 48.06 -29.07 3.01
N LEU A 480 47.76 -30.23 3.60
CA LEU A 480 46.40 -30.60 4.00
C LEU A 480 45.83 -29.66 5.07
N LYS A 481 46.64 -29.26 6.06
CA LYS A 481 46.24 -28.24 7.05
C LYS A 481 46.00 -26.86 6.43
N ALA A 482 46.81 -26.46 5.45
CA ALA A 482 46.60 -25.21 4.71
C ALA A 482 45.31 -25.25 3.88
N LEU A 483 45.04 -26.37 3.19
CA LEU A 483 43.81 -26.59 2.43
C LEU A 483 42.57 -26.64 3.34
N GLN A 484 42.62 -27.40 4.44
CA GLN A 484 41.56 -27.43 5.45
C GLN A 484 41.24 -26.02 5.95
N LYS A 485 42.27 -25.27 6.35
CA LYS A 485 42.09 -23.88 6.81
C LYS A 485 41.46 -23.00 5.72
N SER A 486 41.91 -23.12 4.47
CA SER A 486 41.35 -22.34 3.35
C SER A 486 39.87 -22.66 3.10
N VAL A 487 39.47 -23.93 3.24
CA VAL A 487 38.08 -24.36 3.12
C VAL A 487 37.25 -23.87 4.31
N GLU A 488 37.78 -23.90 5.53
CA GLU A 488 37.13 -23.33 6.72
C GLU A 488 36.94 -21.81 6.57
N GLU A 489 37.95 -21.08 6.07
CA GLU A 489 37.86 -19.63 5.80
C GLU A 489 36.83 -19.32 4.70
N GLU A 490 36.78 -20.08 3.60
CA GLU A 490 35.74 -19.94 2.58
C GLU A 490 34.34 -20.30 3.10
N GLU A 491 34.19 -21.35 3.93
CA GLU A 491 32.91 -21.72 4.52
C GLU A 491 32.33 -20.61 5.40
N GLN A 492 33.19 -19.90 6.16
CA GLN A 492 32.78 -18.73 6.94
C GLN A 492 32.37 -17.55 6.05
N VAL A 493 33.09 -17.29 4.94
CA VAL A 493 32.72 -16.26 3.96
C VAL A 493 31.37 -16.58 3.30
N TRP A 494 31.11 -17.84 2.94
CA TRP A 494 29.83 -18.26 2.38
C TRP A 494 28.69 -18.20 3.40
N LYS A 495 28.91 -18.60 4.66
CA LYS A 495 27.94 -18.42 5.75
C LYS A 495 27.56 -16.94 5.94
N ALA A 496 28.55 -16.05 5.99
CA ALA A 496 28.31 -14.60 6.13
C ALA A 496 27.56 -14.00 4.92
N ARG A 497 27.83 -14.47 3.70
CA ARG A 497 27.08 -14.08 2.49
C ARG A 497 25.63 -14.59 2.52
N VAL A 498 25.40 -15.82 2.96
CA VAL A 498 24.04 -16.38 3.10
C VAL A 498 23.26 -15.61 4.15
N SER A 499 23.81 -15.35 5.34
CA SER A 499 23.10 -14.57 6.37
C SER A 499 22.79 -13.14 5.93
N ALA A 500 23.70 -12.48 5.20
CA ALA A 500 23.42 -11.16 4.64
C ALA A 500 22.28 -11.19 3.60
N ALA A 501 22.29 -12.18 2.69
CA ALA A 501 21.21 -12.36 1.72
C ALA A 501 19.87 -12.74 2.36
N GLU A 502 19.87 -13.50 3.47
CA GLU A 502 18.68 -13.79 4.27
C GLU A 502 18.15 -12.55 5.00
N GLU A 503 19.02 -11.65 5.48
CA GLU A 503 18.63 -10.37 6.05
C GLU A 503 18.06 -9.39 5.00
N GLU A 504 18.71 -9.24 3.84
CA GLU A 504 18.19 -8.46 2.70
C GLU A 504 16.83 -9.01 2.22
N LEU A 505 16.70 -10.33 2.11
CA LEU A 505 15.43 -10.99 1.77
C LEU A 505 14.36 -10.69 2.84
N ARG A 506 14.68 -10.81 4.13
CA ARG A 506 13.76 -10.49 5.24
C ARG A 506 13.32 -9.03 5.21
N GLU A 507 14.20 -8.10 4.86
CA GLU A 507 13.86 -6.68 4.72
C GLU A 507 12.98 -6.41 3.50
N SER A 508 13.27 -7.04 2.35
CA SER A 508 12.38 -6.97 1.18
C SER A 508 10.99 -7.55 1.46
N GLN A 509 10.88 -8.59 2.27
CA GLN A 509 9.57 -9.14 2.70
C GLN A 509 8.80 -8.18 3.62
N VAL A 510 9.48 -7.35 4.41
CA VAL A 510 8.84 -6.31 5.23
C VAL A 510 8.38 -5.14 4.37
N THR A 511 9.17 -4.69 3.39
CA THR A 511 8.76 -3.61 2.49
C THR A 511 7.63 -4.04 1.55
N VAL A 512 7.64 -5.28 1.04
CA VAL A 512 6.52 -5.85 0.27
C VAL A 512 5.24 -5.87 1.11
N LYS A 513 5.26 -6.39 2.34
CA LYS A 513 4.08 -6.38 3.23
C LYS A 513 3.56 -4.97 3.52
N HIS A 514 4.45 -4.00 3.71
CA HIS A 514 4.04 -2.62 3.90
C HIS A 514 3.37 -2.03 2.64
N LEU A 515 3.86 -2.38 1.44
CA LEU A 515 3.22 -2.00 0.18
C LEU A 515 1.87 -2.70 -0.01
N GLU A 516 1.73 -3.97 0.38
CA GLU A 516 0.44 -4.70 0.39
C GLU A 516 -0.57 -4.02 1.32
N GLU A 517 -0.16 -3.64 2.55
CA GLU A 517 -1.01 -2.87 3.48
C GLU A 517 -1.42 -1.50 2.93
N VAL A 518 -0.54 -0.81 2.19
CA VAL A 518 -0.86 0.48 1.56
C VAL A 518 -1.82 0.28 0.38
N VAL A 519 -1.64 -0.79 -0.41
CA VAL A 519 -2.55 -1.13 -1.52
C VAL A 519 -3.96 -1.47 -1.01
N GLU A 520 -4.12 -2.21 0.10
CA GLU A 520 -5.44 -2.46 0.68
C GLU A 520 -6.09 -1.19 1.26
N LYS A 521 -5.31 -0.28 1.87
CA LYS A 521 -5.83 1.04 2.31
C LYS A 521 -6.33 1.86 1.12
N LEU A 522 -5.56 1.93 0.03
CA LEU A 522 -5.93 2.64 -1.19
C LEU A 522 -7.14 2.02 -1.91
N LYS A 523 -7.35 0.70 -1.81
CA LYS A 523 -8.59 0.05 -2.27
C LYS A 523 -9.79 0.48 -1.45
N GLY A 524 -9.71 0.45 -0.11
CA GLY A 524 -10.79 0.91 0.75
C GLY A 524 -11.13 2.39 0.56
N GLU A 525 -10.11 3.24 0.36
CA GLU A 525 -10.28 4.64 -0.01
C GLU A 525 -10.99 4.79 -1.38
N LEU A 526 -10.60 4.01 -2.39
CA LEU A 526 -11.27 3.97 -3.70
C LEU A 526 -12.73 3.51 -3.60
N GLU A 527 -13.02 2.43 -2.89
CA GLU A 527 -14.39 1.93 -2.65
C GLU A 527 -15.26 2.99 -1.95
N SER A 528 -14.71 3.72 -0.97
CA SER A 528 -15.42 4.84 -0.33
C SER A 528 -15.62 6.03 -1.28
N SER A 529 -14.67 6.29 -2.18
CA SER A 529 -14.80 7.32 -3.22
C SER A 529 -15.87 6.96 -4.25
N ASP A 530 -15.99 5.69 -4.61
CA ASP A 530 -17.04 5.15 -5.48
C ASP A 530 -18.41 5.32 -4.82
N GLN A 531 -18.57 4.95 -3.54
CA GLN A 531 -19.81 5.15 -2.77
C GLN A 531 -20.22 6.63 -2.69
N VAL A 532 -19.28 7.54 -2.41
CA VAL A 532 -19.54 8.99 -2.41
C VAL A 532 -19.96 9.49 -3.79
N ARG A 533 -19.40 8.92 -4.87
CA ARG A 533 -19.77 9.26 -6.25
C ARG A 533 -21.17 8.76 -6.61
N GLU A 534 -21.56 7.57 -6.20
CA GLU A 534 -22.93 7.04 -6.36
C GLU A 534 -23.95 7.88 -5.59
N HIS A 535 -23.67 8.24 -4.33
CA HIS A 535 -24.51 9.15 -3.55
C HIS A 535 -24.62 10.54 -4.19
N THR A 536 -23.53 11.08 -4.74
CA THR A 536 -23.53 12.35 -5.47
C THR A 536 -24.40 12.26 -6.72
N TRP A 537 -24.23 11.20 -7.53
CA TRP A 537 -25.03 10.96 -8.74
C TRP A 537 -26.54 10.84 -8.44
N HIS A 538 -26.89 10.17 -7.34
CA HIS A 538 -28.28 10.09 -6.88
C HIS A 538 -28.86 11.48 -6.53
N LEU A 539 -28.10 12.31 -5.80
CA LEU A 539 -28.51 13.67 -5.45
C LEU A 539 -28.60 14.58 -6.68
N GLU A 540 -27.68 14.45 -7.64
CA GLU A 540 -27.73 15.16 -8.93
C GLU A 540 -28.97 14.77 -9.74
N ALA A 541 -29.30 13.48 -9.82
CA ALA A 541 -30.50 13.00 -10.51
C ALA A 541 -31.81 13.42 -9.82
N GLU A 542 -31.85 13.49 -8.49
CA GLU A 542 -32.98 14.04 -7.76
C GLU A 542 -33.10 15.56 -7.96
N LEU A 543 -32.00 16.31 -7.92
CA LEU A 543 -31.98 17.74 -8.21
C LEU A 543 -32.45 18.03 -9.65
N GLU A 544 -31.98 17.29 -10.65
CA GLU A 544 -32.41 17.48 -12.04
C GLU A 544 -33.90 17.13 -12.23
N LYS A 545 -34.40 16.08 -11.57
CA LYS A 545 -35.85 15.78 -11.51
C LYS A 545 -36.66 16.89 -10.85
N HIS A 546 -36.17 17.49 -9.76
CA HIS A 546 -36.83 18.61 -9.10
C HIS A 546 -36.79 19.89 -9.95
N MET A 547 -35.68 20.19 -10.63
CA MET A 547 -35.59 21.29 -11.59
C MET A 547 -36.54 21.09 -12.78
N ALA A 548 -36.62 19.86 -13.31
CA ALA A 548 -37.55 19.52 -14.39
C ALA A 548 -39.01 19.73 -13.95
N ALA A 549 -39.40 19.24 -12.77
CA ALA A 549 -40.73 19.43 -12.19
C ALA A 549 -41.06 20.92 -12.00
N ALA A 550 -40.20 21.69 -11.34
CA ALA A 550 -40.38 23.13 -11.14
C ALA A 550 -40.46 23.88 -12.49
N SER A 551 -39.69 23.47 -13.51
CA SER A 551 -39.76 24.06 -14.85
C SER A 551 -41.10 23.76 -15.56
N ALA A 552 -41.71 22.61 -15.30
CA ALA A 552 -43.01 22.23 -15.83
C ALA A 552 -44.15 22.97 -15.12
N GLU A 553 -44.06 23.14 -13.79
CA GLU A 553 -44.97 24.00 -13.01
C GLU A 553 -44.90 25.45 -13.49
N CYS A 554 -43.70 26.02 -13.66
CA CYS A 554 -43.51 27.35 -14.24
C CYS A 554 -44.09 27.47 -15.67
N GLN A 555 -44.06 26.40 -16.46
CA GLN A 555 -44.72 26.38 -17.78
C GLN A 555 -46.25 26.32 -17.67
N SER A 556 -46.82 25.57 -16.71
CA SER A 556 -48.26 25.58 -16.43
C SER A 556 -48.73 26.97 -16.00
N TYR A 557 -48.07 27.58 -15.01
CA TYR A 557 -48.39 28.93 -14.57
C TYR A 557 -48.25 29.96 -15.69
N ALA A 558 -47.27 29.82 -16.60
CA ALA A 558 -47.14 30.69 -17.76
C ALA A 558 -48.31 30.53 -18.76
N GLN A 559 -48.80 29.30 -18.97
CA GLN A 559 -49.97 29.02 -19.81
C GLN A 559 -51.27 29.52 -19.16
N GLU A 560 -51.45 29.31 -17.86
CA GLU A 560 -52.59 29.80 -17.08
C GLU A 560 -52.66 31.34 -17.09
N VAL A 561 -51.52 32.02 -16.86
CA VAL A 561 -51.42 33.48 -16.94
C VAL A 561 -51.67 33.98 -18.36
N ALA A 562 -51.29 33.25 -19.40
CA ALA A 562 -51.62 33.59 -20.79
C ALA A 562 -53.14 33.46 -21.05
N GLY A 563 -53.78 32.38 -20.59
CA GLY A 563 -55.23 32.18 -20.69
C GLY A 563 -56.03 33.24 -19.93
N LEU A 564 -55.63 33.59 -18.71
CA LEU A 564 -56.24 34.66 -17.93
C LEU A 564 -56.09 36.04 -18.62
N ARG A 565 -54.95 36.31 -19.27
CA ARG A 565 -54.76 37.53 -20.08
C ARG A 565 -55.67 37.56 -21.31
N GLN A 566 -55.89 36.41 -21.97
CA GLN A 566 -56.83 36.31 -23.08
C GLN A 566 -58.28 36.57 -22.60
N LEU A 567 -58.73 35.92 -21.54
CA LEU A 567 -60.06 36.14 -20.96
C LEU A 567 -60.26 37.60 -20.51
N LEU A 568 -59.21 38.24 -19.97
CA LEU A 568 -59.25 39.66 -19.63
C LEU A 568 -59.44 40.54 -20.87
N LEU A 569 -58.70 40.29 -21.96
CA LEU A 569 -58.85 41.01 -23.24
C LEU A 569 -60.24 40.80 -23.87
N GLU A 570 -60.77 39.58 -23.82
CA GLU A 570 -62.12 39.26 -24.28
C GLU A 570 -63.18 40.00 -23.45
N SER A 571 -63.05 40.01 -22.12
CA SER A 571 -63.94 40.75 -21.22
C SER A 571 -63.87 42.27 -21.44
N GLN A 572 -62.68 42.81 -21.73
CA GLN A 572 -62.49 44.22 -22.04
C GLN A 572 -63.14 44.58 -23.39
N SER A 573 -63.01 43.72 -24.41
CA SER A 573 -63.68 43.90 -25.70
C SER A 573 -65.20 43.86 -25.55
N GLN A 574 -65.75 42.91 -24.78
CA GLN A 574 -67.19 42.85 -24.47
C GLN A 574 -67.67 44.09 -23.71
N LEU A 575 -66.88 44.57 -22.73
CA LEU A 575 -67.17 45.80 -21.99
C LEU A 575 -67.20 47.03 -22.91
N ASP A 576 -66.27 47.14 -23.86
CA ASP A 576 -66.21 48.26 -24.79
C ASP A 576 -67.32 48.21 -25.86
N VAL A 577 -67.74 47.01 -26.30
CA VAL A 577 -68.96 46.82 -27.09
C VAL A 577 -70.19 47.29 -26.30
N ALA A 578 -70.36 46.82 -25.06
CA ALA A 578 -71.48 47.20 -24.20
C ALA A 578 -71.52 48.71 -23.90
N LYS A 579 -70.38 49.36 -23.69
CA LYS A 579 -70.28 50.83 -23.62
C LYS A 579 -70.76 51.50 -24.90
N SER A 580 -70.37 50.98 -26.07
CA SER A 580 -70.78 51.54 -27.37
C SER A 580 -72.28 51.39 -27.61
N GLU A 581 -72.90 50.31 -27.10
CA GLU A 581 -74.35 50.08 -27.18
C GLU A 581 -75.11 50.96 -26.19
N ALA A 582 -74.62 51.10 -24.95
CA ALA A 582 -75.16 52.04 -23.97
C ALA A 582 -75.06 53.51 -24.44
N GLN A 583 -73.99 53.88 -25.14
CA GLN A 583 -73.86 55.20 -25.76
C GLN A 583 -74.89 55.40 -26.88
N LYS A 584 -75.04 54.45 -27.81
CA LYS A 584 -76.10 54.52 -28.85
C LYS A 584 -77.49 54.64 -28.24
N GLN A 585 -77.80 53.85 -27.21
CA GLN A 585 -79.07 53.94 -26.48
C GLN A 585 -79.23 55.29 -25.77
N SER A 586 -78.15 55.88 -25.23
CA SER A 586 -78.16 57.23 -24.68
C SER A 586 -78.42 58.30 -25.76
N ASP A 587 -77.82 58.17 -26.94
CA ASP A 587 -78.00 59.09 -28.06
C ASP A 587 -79.41 58.97 -28.68
N GLU A 588 -79.94 57.76 -28.79
CA GLU A 588 -81.34 57.47 -29.17
C GLU A 588 -82.33 58.03 -28.14
N LEU A 589 -82.07 57.84 -26.84
CA LEU A 589 -82.88 58.43 -25.77
C LEU A 589 -82.79 59.96 -25.74
N ALA A 590 -81.64 60.54 -26.09
CA ALA A 590 -81.49 61.99 -26.23
C ALA A 590 -82.29 62.51 -27.45
N LEU A 591 -82.26 61.81 -28.58
CA LEU A 591 -83.06 62.13 -29.76
C LEU A 591 -84.57 62.03 -29.48
N VAL A 592 -85.02 60.97 -28.78
CA VAL A 592 -86.42 60.82 -28.35
C VAL A 592 -86.81 61.94 -27.37
N ARG A 593 -85.94 62.32 -26.43
CA ARG A 593 -86.18 63.48 -25.54
C ARG A 593 -86.24 64.80 -26.32
N GLN A 594 -85.40 64.98 -27.34
CA GLN A 594 -85.47 66.15 -28.21
C GLN A 594 -86.80 66.18 -28.96
N GLN A 595 -87.21 65.08 -29.61
CA GLN A 595 -88.50 64.97 -30.32
C GLN A 595 -89.69 65.22 -29.38
N LEU A 596 -89.65 64.68 -28.15
CA LEU A 596 -90.66 64.97 -27.14
C LEU A 596 -90.66 66.45 -26.70
N SER A 597 -89.49 67.11 -26.65
CA SER A 597 -89.39 68.53 -26.33
C SER A 597 -89.85 69.44 -27.47
N GLU A 598 -89.60 69.06 -28.72
CA GLU A 598 -90.10 69.74 -29.93
C GLU A 598 -91.61 69.57 -30.05
N MET A 599 -92.14 68.37 -29.78
CA MET A 599 -93.57 68.12 -29.70
C MET A 599 -94.21 68.90 -28.54
N LYS A 600 -93.50 69.06 -27.42
CA LYS A 600 -93.96 69.87 -26.28
C LYS A 600 -93.97 71.37 -26.59
N SER A 601 -92.97 71.92 -27.28
CA SER A 601 -93.00 73.34 -27.69
C SER A 601 -94.08 73.61 -28.74
N HIS A 602 -94.33 72.68 -29.68
CA HIS A 602 -95.49 72.75 -30.58
C HIS A 602 -96.85 72.74 -29.85
N VAL A 603 -96.89 72.29 -28.59
CA VAL A 603 -98.08 72.33 -27.71
C VAL A 603 -98.11 73.58 -26.81
N GLU A 604 -96.97 74.24 -26.56
CA GLU A 604 -96.87 75.40 -25.67
C GLU A 604 -96.90 76.77 -26.38
N ASP A 605 -96.54 76.84 -27.67
CA ASP A 605 -96.51 78.10 -28.46
C ASP A 605 -97.78 78.34 -29.33
N GLY A 606 -98.89 77.62 -29.12
CA GLY A 606 -100.10 77.68 -29.97
C GLY A 606 -101.44 77.65 -29.21
N ASP A 607 -102.27 78.67 -29.40
CA ASP A 607 -103.50 78.88 -28.61
C ASP A 607 -104.68 78.00 -29.08
N VAL A 608 -105.24 77.22 -28.13
CA VAL A 608 -106.53 76.49 -28.14
C VAL A 608 -106.85 75.54 -29.33
N ALA A 609 -106.54 74.24 -29.15
CA ALA A 609 -107.41 73.14 -29.58
C ALA A 609 -107.29 71.91 -28.65
N GLU A 610 -108.38 71.17 -28.53
CA GLU A 610 -108.72 70.12 -27.54
C GLU A 610 -107.65 69.06 -27.12
N ALA A 611 -107.40 69.02 -25.80
CA ALA A 611 -107.16 67.81 -24.97
C ALA A 611 -105.83 67.01 -25.13
N PRO A 612 -105.49 66.08 -24.20
CA PRO A 612 -106.12 65.75 -22.92
C PRO A 612 -105.24 66.03 -21.68
N ARG A 613 -105.79 65.80 -20.48
CA ARG A 613 -105.02 65.85 -19.23
C ARG A 613 -104.00 64.69 -19.16
N ALA A 614 -102.73 65.03 -18.92
CA ALA A 614 -101.79 64.14 -18.25
C ALA A 614 -101.68 64.55 -16.77
N GLU A 615 -102.74 64.27 -15.99
CA GLU A 615 -102.60 64.19 -14.53
C GLU A 615 -101.70 62.98 -14.25
N GLN A 616 -100.41 63.21 -14.00
CA GLN A 616 -99.49 62.13 -13.64
C GLN A 616 -99.98 61.46 -12.38
N ASP A 617 -100.35 60.18 -12.49
CA ASP A 617 -101.00 59.45 -11.42
C ASP A 617 -100.05 59.37 -10.22
N PRO A 618 -100.47 59.79 -9.00
CA PRO A 618 -99.65 59.60 -7.80
C PRO A 618 -99.25 58.13 -7.56
N ALA A 619 -99.96 57.15 -8.15
CA ALA A 619 -99.56 55.75 -8.17
C ALA A 619 -98.28 55.48 -9.00
N GLU A 620 -98.07 56.18 -10.13
CA GLU A 620 -96.84 56.01 -10.92
C GLU A 620 -95.64 56.64 -10.23
N LEU A 621 -95.78 57.86 -9.69
CA LEU A 621 -94.72 58.50 -8.91
C LEU A 621 -94.40 57.69 -7.63
N LYS A 622 -95.40 57.12 -6.96
CA LYS A 622 -95.20 56.25 -5.80
C LYS A 622 -94.51 54.93 -6.17
N THR A 623 -94.89 54.28 -7.26
CA THR A 623 -94.21 53.04 -7.69
C THR A 623 -92.82 53.29 -8.29
N GLN A 624 -92.52 54.49 -8.79
CA GLN A 624 -91.15 54.92 -9.07
C GLN A 624 -90.33 55.14 -7.79
N LEU A 625 -90.92 55.78 -6.77
CA LEU A 625 -90.27 55.98 -5.47
C LEU A 625 -89.98 54.64 -4.77
N GLU A 626 -90.95 53.74 -4.69
CA GLU A 626 -90.78 52.39 -4.11
C GLU A 626 -89.69 51.59 -4.83
N ARG A 627 -89.51 51.78 -6.15
CA ARG A 627 -88.41 51.18 -6.92
C ARG A 627 -87.06 51.82 -6.61
N THR A 628 -86.97 53.15 -6.42
CA THR A 628 -85.71 53.80 -6.05
C THR A 628 -85.32 53.52 -4.60
N GLU A 629 -86.28 53.39 -3.69
CA GLU A 629 -86.06 52.95 -2.31
C GLU A 629 -85.54 51.50 -2.25
N ALA A 630 -86.11 50.59 -3.05
CA ALA A 630 -85.62 49.22 -3.19
C ALA A 630 -84.18 49.17 -3.74
N LEU A 631 -83.88 49.92 -4.80
CA LEU A 631 -82.53 50.01 -5.38
C LEU A 631 -81.52 50.63 -4.39
N LEU A 632 -81.93 51.61 -3.60
CA LEU A 632 -81.10 52.21 -2.54
C LEU A 632 -80.82 51.21 -1.40
N GLY A 633 -81.80 50.37 -1.06
CA GLY A 633 -81.63 49.26 -0.11
C GLY A 633 -80.65 48.19 -0.60
N ASP A 634 -80.78 47.77 -1.86
CA ASP A 634 -79.83 46.87 -2.53
C ASP A 634 -78.40 47.47 -2.55
N GLU A 635 -78.28 48.77 -2.83
CA GLU A 635 -76.98 49.44 -2.84
C GLU A 635 -76.39 49.59 -1.42
N GLN A 636 -77.21 49.86 -0.40
CA GLN A 636 -76.77 49.84 1.00
C GLN A 636 -76.29 48.44 1.41
N MET A 637 -76.98 47.38 1.02
CA MET A 637 -76.57 45.99 1.29
C MET A 637 -75.24 45.65 0.60
N ARG A 638 -75.06 46.07 -0.66
CA ARG A 638 -73.78 45.92 -1.38
C ARG A 638 -72.65 46.70 -0.71
N ARG A 639 -72.90 47.93 -0.26
CA ARG A 639 -71.92 48.75 0.48
C ARG A 639 -71.53 48.11 1.81
N GLN A 640 -72.49 47.59 2.59
CA GLN A 640 -72.22 46.85 3.83
C GLN A 640 -71.36 45.60 3.59
N LYS A 641 -71.66 44.84 2.52
CA LYS A 641 -70.88 43.65 2.14
C LYS A 641 -69.43 44.02 1.76
N LEU A 642 -69.25 45.08 0.98
CA LEU A 642 -67.93 45.62 0.62
C LEU A 642 -67.13 46.13 1.83
N THR A 643 -67.79 46.72 2.84
CA THR A 643 -67.12 47.10 4.09
C THR A 643 -66.63 45.87 4.86
N ALA A 644 -67.46 44.82 4.98
CA ALA A 644 -67.05 43.58 5.65
C ALA A 644 -65.89 42.87 4.91
N GLU A 645 -65.95 42.80 3.58
CA GLU A 645 -64.86 42.24 2.75
C GLU A 645 -63.56 43.06 2.87
N PHE A 646 -63.66 44.39 3.05
CA PHE A 646 -62.51 45.25 3.31
C PHE A 646 -61.92 45.04 4.71
N GLU A 647 -62.75 44.93 5.74
CA GLU A 647 -62.31 44.65 7.12
C GLU A 647 -61.64 43.26 7.21
N GLU A 648 -62.18 42.24 6.54
CA GLU A 648 -61.58 40.91 6.45
C GLU A 648 -60.22 40.94 5.72
N ALA A 649 -60.13 41.65 4.59
CA ALA A 649 -58.87 41.85 3.87
C ALA A 649 -57.82 42.63 4.71
N GLN A 650 -58.26 43.61 5.51
CA GLN A 650 -57.40 44.39 6.39
C GLN A 650 -56.87 43.53 7.56
N LEU A 651 -57.70 42.65 8.11
CA LEU A 651 -57.28 41.64 9.10
C LEU A 651 -56.26 40.66 8.50
N ALA A 652 -56.53 40.11 7.30
CA ALA A 652 -55.61 39.23 6.60
C ALA A 652 -54.24 39.88 6.32
N ALA A 653 -54.24 41.15 5.89
CA ALA A 653 -53.01 41.93 5.70
C ALA A 653 -52.23 42.12 7.01
N SER A 654 -52.92 42.36 8.13
CA SER A 654 -52.28 42.50 9.45
C SER A 654 -51.63 41.20 9.94
N LEU A 655 -52.24 40.04 9.65
CA LEU A 655 -51.69 38.72 9.96
C LEU A 655 -50.44 38.43 9.12
N LEU A 656 -50.50 38.67 7.81
CA LEU A 656 -49.34 38.51 6.92
C LEU A 656 -48.19 39.45 7.30
N GLN A 657 -48.48 40.67 7.75
CA GLN A 657 -47.44 41.57 8.26
C GLN A 657 -46.82 41.05 9.55
N ALA A 658 -47.61 40.50 10.48
CA ALA A 658 -47.09 39.87 11.69
C ALA A 658 -46.27 38.59 11.41
N GLU A 659 -46.59 37.84 10.36
CA GLU A 659 -45.76 36.72 9.89
C GLU A 659 -44.46 37.18 9.22
N LEU A 660 -44.50 38.24 8.40
CA LEU A 660 -43.29 38.86 7.85
C LEU A 660 -42.38 39.43 8.94
N GLU A 661 -42.94 39.97 10.02
CA GLU A 661 -42.17 40.43 11.18
C GLU A 661 -41.58 39.25 11.97
N LYS A 662 -42.30 38.13 12.16
CA LYS A 662 -41.72 36.89 12.71
C LYS A 662 -40.58 36.35 11.86
N LEU A 663 -40.75 36.30 10.53
CA LEU A 663 -39.72 35.84 9.58
C LEU A 663 -38.49 36.77 9.57
N ARG A 664 -38.68 38.08 9.76
CA ARG A 664 -37.59 39.03 10.01
C ARG A 664 -36.91 38.78 11.36
N CYS A 665 -37.66 38.48 12.42
CA CYS A 665 -37.09 38.14 13.72
C CYS A 665 -36.25 36.85 13.67
N THR A 666 -36.69 35.81 12.95
CA THR A 666 -35.86 34.62 12.70
C THR A 666 -34.64 34.94 11.83
N SER A 667 -34.76 35.84 10.85
CA SER A 667 -33.61 36.31 10.06
C SER A 667 -32.59 37.10 10.91
N THR A 668 -33.04 37.90 11.89
CA THR A 668 -32.13 38.61 12.82
C THR A 668 -31.49 37.71 13.88
N LEU A 669 -31.96 36.48 14.06
CA LEU A 669 -31.26 35.44 14.85
C LEU A 669 -30.09 34.80 14.09
N GLY A 670 -29.96 35.07 12.78
CA GLY A 670 -28.85 34.63 11.93
C GLY A 670 -27.47 35.23 12.26
N SER A 671 -27.25 35.80 13.45
CA SER A 671 -25.91 36.24 13.87
C SER A 671 -24.94 35.07 13.98
N SER A 672 -25.41 33.89 14.44
CA SER A 672 -24.60 32.66 14.43
C SER A 672 -24.28 32.24 13.00
N GLU A 673 -25.27 32.20 12.11
CA GLU A 673 -25.10 31.83 10.71
C GLU A 673 -24.16 32.79 9.95
N VAL A 674 -24.16 34.09 10.27
CA VAL A 674 -23.24 35.08 9.70
C VAL A 674 -21.81 34.92 10.24
N GLU A 675 -21.63 34.63 11.53
CA GLU A 675 -20.31 34.32 12.09
C GLU A 675 -19.76 32.97 11.58
N GLU A 676 -20.62 31.96 11.45
CA GLU A 676 -20.28 30.65 10.88
C GLU A 676 -19.94 30.77 9.38
N ALA A 677 -20.71 31.53 8.61
CA ALA A 677 -20.39 31.84 7.21
C ALA A 677 -19.08 32.62 7.08
N ALA A 678 -18.77 33.54 8.01
CA ALA A 678 -17.49 34.23 8.05
C ALA A 678 -16.32 33.27 8.36
N GLN A 679 -16.49 32.37 9.33
CA GLN A 679 -15.50 31.33 9.67
C GLN A 679 -15.29 30.34 8.52
N LEU A 680 -16.36 29.89 7.86
CA LEU A 680 -16.30 29.02 6.68
C LEU A 680 -15.59 29.72 5.51
N LYS A 681 -15.85 31.02 5.31
CA LYS A 681 -15.15 31.82 4.30
C LYS A 681 -13.65 31.99 4.61
N GLU A 682 -13.29 32.20 5.88
CA GLU A 682 -11.89 32.26 6.31
C GLU A 682 -11.17 30.90 6.14
N ARG A 683 -11.86 29.78 6.43
CA ARG A 683 -11.35 28.43 6.16
C ARG A 683 -11.16 28.20 4.65
N LEU A 684 -12.12 28.58 3.82
CA LEU A 684 -12.05 28.47 2.36
C LEU A 684 -10.93 29.31 1.76
N GLU A 685 -10.62 30.49 2.31
CA GLU A 685 -9.48 31.31 1.89
C GLU A 685 -8.14 30.69 2.34
N LYS A 686 -8.07 30.08 3.53
CA LYS A 686 -6.91 29.29 3.99
C LYS A 686 -6.67 28.06 3.10
N GLU A 687 -7.72 27.31 2.76
CA GLU A 687 -7.63 26.17 1.82
C GLU A 687 -7.18 26.63 0.44
N LYS A 688 -7.82 27.64 -0.17
CA LYS A 688 -7.41 28.18 -1.48
C LYS A 688 -5.94 28.59 -1.50
N LYS A 689 -5.43 29.14 -0.40
CA LYS A 689 -4.01 29.46 -0.24
C LYS A 689 -3.13 28.21 -0.17
N LEU A 690 -3.51 27.20 0.63
CA LEU A 690 -2.82 25.91 0.68
C LEU A 690 -2.83 25.19 -0.67
N THR A 691 -3.94 25.18 -1.42
CA THR A 691 -4.03 24.60 -2.77
C THR A 691 -3.17 25.38 -3.77
N SER A 692 -3.10 26.71 -3.65
CA SER A 692 -2.19 27.56 -4.43
C SER A 692 -0.72 27.25 -4.14
N ASP A 693 -0.35 27.11 -2.87
CA ASP A 693 1.02 26.83 -2.45
C ASP A 693 1.44 25.38 -2.76
N LEU A 694 0.51 24.41 -2.65
CA LEU A 694 0.67 23.03 -3.15
C LEU A 694 0.82 23.00 -4.67
N GLY A 695 0.02 23.76 -5.42
CA GLY A 695 0.17 23.89 -6.87
C GLY A 695 1.54 24.43 -7.27
N ARG A 696 2.04 25.45 -6.56
CA ARG A 696 3.40 25.99 -6.74
C ARG A 696 4.49 25.00 -6.34
N ALA A 697 4.27 24.17 -5.32
CA ALA A 697 5.19 23.09 -4.96
C ALA A 697 5.21 21.99 -6.04
N ALA A 698 4.04 21.61 -6.57
CA ALA A 698 3.90 20.63 -7.62
C ALA A 698 4.57 21.07 -8.93
N THR A 699 4.39 22.32 -9.38
CA THR A 699 5.10 22.82 -10.57
C THR A 699 6.60 22.83 -10.36
N LYS A 700 7.08 23.21 -9.17
CA LYS A 700 8.52 23.21 -8.85
C LYS A 700 9.12 21.80 -8.76
N LEU A 701 8.36 20.82 -8.28
CA LEU A 701 8.72 19.41 -8.35
C LEU A 701 8.74 18.91 -9.80
N GLN A 702 7.78 19.32 -10.63
CA GLN A 702 7.73 18.96 -12.06
C GLN A 702 8.89 19.58 -12.86
N GLU A 703 9.32 20.80 -12.53
CA GLU A 703 10.54 21.42 -13.06
C GLU A 703 11.79 20.62 -12.68
N LEU A 704 11.94 20.22 -11.40
CA LEU A 704 13.06 19.39 -10.92
C LEU A 704 13.06 17.99 -11.55
N LEU A 705 11.89 17.38 -11.72
CA LEU A 705 11.73 16.07 -12.38
C LEU A 705 12.10 16.18 -13.87
N LYS A 706 11.74 17.30 -14.53
CA LYS A 706 12.19 17.57 -15.89
C LYS A 706 13.72 17.79 -15.98
N THR A 707 14.33 18.58 -15.11
CA THR A 707 15.79 18.80 -15.16
C THR A 707 16.59 17.54 -14.85
N THR A 708 16.11 16.68 -13.94
CA THR A 708 16.73 15.37 -13.68
C THR A 708 16.51 14.39 -14.84
N GLN A 709 15.37 14.39 -15.53
CA GLN A 709 15.20 13.66 -16.79
C GLN A 709 16.14 14.17 -17.90
N GLU A 710 16.32 15.48 -18.04
CA GLU A 710 17.27 16.07 -18.99
C GLU A 710 18.74 15.77 -18.63
N GLN A 711 19.08 15.63 -17.34
CA GLN A 711 20.39 15.18 -16.89
C GLN A 711 20.60 13.69 -17.18
N LEU A 712 19.65 12.83 -16.82
CA LEU A 712 19.69 11.40 -17.10
C LEU A 712 19.75 11.10 -18.60
N ALA A 713 19.09 11.91 -19.44
CA ALA A 713 19.20 11.82 -20.89
C ALA A 713 20.63 12.16 -21.38
N LYS A 714 21.26 13.21 -20.82
CA LYS A 714 22.65 13.58 -21.12
C LYS A 714 23.64 12.51 -20.63
N GLU A 715 23.41 11.90 -19.47
CA GLU A 715 24.24 10.80 -18.96
C GLU A 715 24.09 9.53 -19.82
N LYS A 716 22.87 9.17 -20.26
CA LYS A 716 22.69 8.06 -21.21
C LYS A 716 23.40 8.32 -22.54
N ASP A 717 23.35 9.55 -23.03
CA ASP A 717 24.01 9.98 -24.27
C ASP A 717 25.56 10.03 -24.13
N THR A 718 26.11 10.36 -22.96
CA THR A 718 27.56 10.23 -22.70
C THR A 718 27.99 8.79 -22.47
N VAL A 719 27.21 7.98 -21.76
CA VAL A 719 27.46 6.53 -21.59
C VAL A 719 27.44 5.84 -22.95
N GLN A 720 26.47 6.12 -23.81
CA GLN A 720 26.44 5.60 -25.18
C GLN A 720 27.69 6.00 -25.98
N LYS A 721 28.16 7.26 -25.86
CA LYS A 721 29.41 7.73 -26.51
C LYS A 721 30.70 7.14 -25.92
N LEU A 722 30.65 6.60 -24.70
CA LEU A 722 31.73 5.81 -24.10
C LEU A 722 31.65 4.35 -24.56
N GLN A 723 30.44 3.79 -24.66
CA GLN A 723 30.15 2.47 -25.24
C GLN A 723 30.67 2.40 -26.69
N GLU A 724 30.28 3.35 -27.55
CA GLU A 724 30.73 3.49 -28.94
C GLU A 724 32.25 3.73 -29.09
N ARG A 725 32.95 4.10 -28.01
CA ARG A 725 34.42 4.20 -27.97
C ARG A 725 35.10 2.90 -27.51
N LEU A 726 34.42 2.10 -26.69
CA LEU A 726 34.86 0.77 -26.24
C LEU A 726 34.61 -0.31 -27.31
N ASP A 727 33.45 -0.26 -27.97
CA ASP A 727 33.05 -1.20 -29.03
C ASP A 727 33.73 -0.90 -30.39
N ARG A 728 34.67 0.06 -30.44
CA ARG A 728 35.40 0.42 -31.66
C ARG A 728 36.67 -0.42 -31.79
N PRO A 729 36.75 -1.38 -32.75
CA PRO A 729 37.93 -2.24 -32.86
C PRO A 729 39.18 -1.46 -33.29
N GLU A 730 40.29 -1.70 -32.60
CA GLU A 730 41.61 -1.22 -33.01
C GLU A 730 42.07 -1.97 -34.28
N ASN A 731 41.81 -1.40 -35.47
CA ASN A 731 42.29 -1.99 -36.73
C ASN A 731 42.43 -0.98 -37.90
N SER A 732 43.40 -0.06 -37.78
CA SER A 732 44.11 0.56 -38.92
C SER A 732 45.40 1.25 -38.40
N SER A 733 46.50 0.51 -38.25
CA SER A 733 47.52 0.30 -39.30
C SER A 733 48.48 1.49 -39.46
N SER A 734 49.74 1.27 -39.11
CA SER A 734 50.89 2.11 -39.47
C SER A 734 50.99 2.30 -40.99
N LYS A 735 51.48 3.46 -41.44
CA LYS A 735 52.09 3.64 -42.76
C LYS A 735 53.06 4.83 -42.75
N GLU A 736 54.15 4.72 -43.48
CA GLU A 736 55.22 5.73 -43.53
C GLU A 736 54.78 6.99 -44.29
N GLY A 737 55.45 8.13 -44.04
CA GLY A 737 55.09 9.39 -44.69
C GLY A 737 55.89 10.63 -44.30
N THR A 738 57.22 10.55 -44.13
CA THR A 738 58.08 11.75 -44.00
C THR A 738 59.18 11.73 -45.04
N SER A 739 59.11 12.70 -45.96
CA SER A 739 60.14 13.06 -46.92
C SER A 739 59.98 14.56 -47.21
N VAL A 740 61.11 15.25 -47.39
CA VAL A 740 61.30 16.71 -47.16
C VAL A 740 61.38 17.04 -45.67
#